data_AF-A0A653D7L5-F1
#
_entry.id   AF-A0A653D7L5-F1
#
_cell.length_a   1.000
_cell.length_b   1.000
_cell.length_c   1.000
_cell.angle_alpha   90.00
_cell.angle_beta   90.00
_cell.angle_gamma   90.00
#
_symmetry.space_group_name_H-M   'P 1'
#
loop_
_entity.id
_entity.type
_entity.pdbx_description
1 polymer ?
#
loop_
_entity_poly.entity_id
_entity_poly.type
_entity_poly.pdbx_seq_one_letter_code
_entity_poly.pdbx_strand_id
1 'polypeptide(L)'
;MTSISVAGDDEDSTSTITLSETEDQLCNVDKTGPPKSDIQANPSVTIQKKKRKSRYVGDMSSDDFSSPGRAKKNFRIMKEVITSQRRKIHGLQRTVTSLRKRVSTLNGLINLLKKKSYISESSEDLLKASLSGSSLKIFERLLKGPSTQKYDPALRSFALTLSFYSPRAYNFVRSTFNKSLPHLSTLSKWYRSVDGSPGFTQESLLALKLKNEYALSQNKSVYCNLVLDEMSIRRQVEWTGSKFSGYIDIGSKIDSDILPEAKEALVFMLVCINASWKIPVGYFFIDGLSGKEKAELVNKCLVFINESGVKVTSLTFDGAPVNFTMASHLGANFNDIENMKTHFSHPVTGCDVFIILDPCHMIKLVRNTFGSQKYFTDGEDNHIDWIFLVKLVDTQYAEGLHLGTKITIRHMHWVREKMKVKIATQTLSRSVSDALLYLSNDLKLPNFRNADATAVFIRKFNDLFDSLNSRNRLAKYKFKRPLSPATVADFFSFFDDVSIYIKNLKLASIPIIESPRKTGFLGFLICINSIKGLYKTYILKNELKYILTNKLSQDHLELFFGAIRGKGGFNNNPSARHFESAYKRLLIHTEVTGPKTGNITVSDRLTILSCGSGRQITATDNGDDLLTTKEYLDFEQSVKDNLTVYQSSSSAWNLTVYTENVVQYISGFVVKTLKKCVTCAKCAEILESATVISSLQKRKQYGNLVKASDLVINVCTAAERYFRFFHKTTNIFNKNIRLLIETLKNNTIKTLPSAILNHFNHHLYDDDPVDGHAIQLIKLILNNYFKLRIHHETAKNMDLSTKNRVRSILTKTILFKHE
;
A
#
# COMPACT_ATOMS: atom_id res chain seq x y z
N MET A 1 -9.43 -71.98 5.72
CA MET A 1 -10.66 -71.87 4.91
C MET A 1 -10.58 -70.53 4.19
N THR A 2 -9.89 -70.52 3.05
CA THR A 2 -10.39 -70.69 1.66
C THR A 2 -10.71 -69.30 1.07
N SER A 3 -9.74 -68.65 0.39
CA SER A 3 -9.25 -68.86 -1.00
C SER A 3 -10.12 -68.09 -2.02
N ILE A 4 -9.59 -67.21 -2.88
CA ILE A 4 -9.06 -67.47 -4.25
C ILE A 4 -8.57 -66.09 -4.78
N SER A 5 -7.26 -65.84 -4.96
CA SER A 5 -6.41 -65.86 -6.19
C SER A 5 -6.62 -64.73 -7.23
N VAL A 6 -5.65 -63.82 -7.39
CA VAL A 6 -4.57 -63.72 -8.43
C VAL A 6 -4.96 -63.01 -9.74
N ALA A 7 -4.39 -61.82 -9.94
CA ALA A 7 -3.81 -61.20 -11.17
C ALA A 7 -3.45 -59.75 -10.75
N GLY A 8 -2.20 -59.27 -10.73
CA GLY A 8 -1.24 -59.22 -11.83
C GLY A 8 -1.37 -57.86 -12.50
N ASP A 9 -0.42 -56.94 -12.25
CA ASP A 9 0.09 -55.90 -13.18
C ASP A 9 0.96 -54.88 -12.41
N ASP A 10 2.20 -55.30 -12.15
CA ASP A 10 3.36 -54.41 -12.07
C ASP A 10 3.89 -54.27 -13.51
N GLU A 11 3.80 -53.08 -14.11
CA GLU A 11 4.57 -52.73 -15.31
C GLU A 11 5.47 -51.53 -15.02
N ASP A 12 6.67 -51.85 -14.55
CA ASP A 12 7.90 -51.12 -14.88
C ASP A 12 8.10 -51.19 -16.40
N SER A 13 7.77 -50.12 -17.11
CA SER A 13 8.16 -49.95 -18.52
C SER A 13 9.21 -48.86 -18.66
N THR A 14 10.44 -49.33 -18.56
CA THR A 14 11.60 -48.76 -19.26
C THR A 14 11.25 -48.53 -20.73
N SER A 15 11.21 -47.27 -21.15
CA SER A 15 11.27 -46.93 -22.57
C SER A 15 12.22 -45.75 -22.77
N THR A 16 13.48 -46.14 -22.90
CA THR A 16 14.57 -45.40 -23.53
C THR A 16 14.11 -44.96 -24.92
N ILE A 17 13.72 -43.70 -25.07
CA ILE A 17 13.51 -43.10 -26.40
C ILE A 17 14.84 -42.49 -26.84
N THR A 18 15.61 -43.28 -27.57
CA THR A 18 16.63 -42.81 -28.51
C THR A 18 15.96 -42.51 -29.85
N LEU A 19 15.97 -41.24 -30.26
CA LEU A 19 15.80 -40.80 -31.66
C LEU A 19 16.77 -39.60 -31.81
N SER A 20 18.00 -39.86 -32.25
CA SER A 20 18.43 -39.96 -33.65
C SER A 20 19.01 -38.62 -34.12
N GLU A 21 20.33 -38.53 -33.96
CA GLU A 21 21.21 -37.74 -34.82
C GLU A 21 21.08 -38.24 -36.27
N THR A 22 20.74 -37.35 -37.19
CA THR A 22 20.92 -37.34 -38.66
C THR A 22 20.05 -36.18 -39.17
N GLU A 23 20.44 -35.31 -40.10
CA GLU A 23 21.37 -35.50 -41.20
C GLU A 23 21.86 -34.15 -41.75
N ASP A 24 23.04 -34.22 -42.34
CA ASP A 24 23.73 -33.22 -43.13
C ASP A 24 22.90 -32.66 -44.30
N GLN A 25 23.14 -31.38 -44.60
CA GLN A 25 23.07 -30.88 -45.97
C GLN A 25 24.41 -30.23 -46.32
N LEU A 26 25.29 -30.98 -46.99
CA LEU A 26 25.57 -30.77 -48.41
C LEU A 26 26.65 -31.74 -48.92
N CYS A 27 26.17 -32.64 -49.79
CA CYS A 27 26.86 -33.24 -50.93
C CYS A 27 27.71 -34.51 -50.71
N ASN A 28 26.96 -35.62 -50.77
CA ASN A 28 27.28 -36.89 -51.41
C ASN A 28 28.03 -36.81 -52.76
N VAL A 29 28.59 -37.99 -53.11
CA VAL A 29 28.45 -38.79 -54.35
C VAL A 29 29.82 -39.46 -54.61
N ASP A 30 30.04 -40.78 -54.62
CA ASP A 30 29.16 -41.93 -54.84
C ASP A 30 29.89 -43.26 -54.50
N LYS A 31 29.10 -44.29 -54.10
CA LYS A 31 29.16 -45.74 -54.47
C LYS A 31 30.40 -46.59 -54.05
N THR A 32 30.36 -47.84 -53.58
CA THR A 32 29.36 -48.92 -53.47
C THR A 32 30.00 -50.12 -52.72
N GLY A 33 29.21 -50.84 -51.91
CA GLY A 33 29.17 -52.32 -51.79
C GLY A 33 30.37 -53.13 -51.22
N PRO A 34 30.20 -53.85 -50.10
CA PRO A 34 31.08 -54.94 -49.61
C PRO A 34 30.40 -56.34 -49.85
N PRO A 35 30.85 -57.50 -49.32
CA PRO A 35 32.21 -58.02 -49.03
C PRO A 35 32.42 -59.54 -49.37
N LYS A 36 33.65 -60.03 -49.11
CA LYS A 36 34.07 -61.35 -48.54
C LYS A 36 34.86 -62.35 -49.42
N SER A 37 35.95 -62.79 -48.77
CA SER A 37 36.62 -64.11 -48.74
C SER A 37 37.29 -64.68 -50.00
N ASP A 38 38.61 -64.86 -49.84
CA ASP A 38 39.45 -66.02 -50.16
C ASP A 38 39.32 -66.69 -51.55
N ILE A 39 40.42 -66.68 -52.30
CA ILE A 39 41.28 -67.84 -52.62
C ILE A 39 42.24 -67.46 -53.78
N GLN A 40 43.44 -68.04 -53.70
CA GLN A 40 44.63 -67.93 -54.56
C GLN A 40 44.38 -68.03 -56.09
N ALA A 41 45.14 -67.27 -56.89
CA ALA A 41 46.21 -67.76 -57.77
C ALA A 41 46.61 -66.74 -58.87
N ASN A 42 47.91 -66.64 -59.11
CA ASN A 42 48.64 -65.88 -60.14
C ASN A 42 48.52 -66.55 -61.55
N PRO A 43 49.09 -66.03 -62.68
CA PRO A 43 49.85 -64.79 -62.91
C PRO A 43 49.60 -64.02 -64.27
N SER A 44 50.11 -62.78 -64.31
CA SER A 44 50.87 -62.09 -65.39
C SER A 44 50.32 -61.86 -66.82
N VAL A 45 50.29 -60.59 -67.28
CA VAL A 45 51.09 -60.00 -68.40
C VAL A 45 51.17 -58.45 -68.23
N THR A 46 52.30 -57.84 -68.62
CA THR A 46 52.75 -56.46 -68.31
C THR A 46 52.81 -55.55 -69.55
N ILE A 47 52.44 -54.26 -69.47
CA ILE A 47 52.88 -53.16 -70.38
C ILE A 47 53.11 -51.84 -69.58
N GLN A 48 54.16 -51.10 -69.93
CA GLN A 48 54.86 -50.01 -69.17
C GLN A 48 54.16 -48.61 -69.12
N LYS A 49 54.42 -47.80 -68.06
CA LYS A 49 53.86 -46.43 -67.81
C LYS A 49 54.89 -45.27 -67.81
N LYS A 50 54.49 -44.08 -68.30
CA LYS A 50 55.16 -42.75 -68.20
C LYS A 50 55.21 -42.21 -66.75
N LYS A 51 56.29 -41.49 -66.37
CA LYS A 51 56.57 -40.99 -64.99
C LYS A 51 55.69 -39.79 -64.56
N ARG A 52 55.06 -39.87 -63.38
CA ARG A 52 54.37 -38.78 -62.65
C ARG A 52 55.35 -37.94 -61.82
N LYS A 53 55.08 -36.64 -61.61
CA LYS A 53 55.68 -35.80 -60.56
C LYS A 53 54.65 -35.63 -59.44
N SER A 54 54.91 -36.15 -58.24
CA SER A 54 54.04 -35.98 -57.07
C SER A 54 54.33 -34.64 -56.38
N ARG A 55 53.29 -33.85 -56.07
CA ARG A 55 53.41 -32.59 -55.32
C ARG A 55 52.81 -32.67 -53.92
N TYR A 56 51.83 -33.54 -53.69
CA TYR A 56 51.25 -33.78 -52.38
C TYR A 56 51.59 -35.19 -51.87
N VAL A 57 51.57 -35.38 -50.55
CA VAL A 57 51.90 -36.68 -49.92
C VAL A 57 50.96 -37.79 -50.41
N GLY A 58 49.69 -37.46 -50.66
CA GLY A 58 48.69 -38.38 -51.21
C GLY A 58 48.87 -38.74 -52.69
N ASP A 59 49.76 -38.06 -53.42
CA ASP A 59 50.01 -38.32 -54.86
C ASP A 59 51.07 -39.41 -55.09
N MET A 60 51.74 -39.88 -54.03
CA MET A 60 52.84 -40.86 -54.10
C MET A 60 52.30 -42.27 -53.94
N SER A 61 52.56 -43.16 -54.90
CA SER A 61 52.23 -44.60 -54.78
C SER A 61 53.44 -45.42 -54.31
N SER A 62 53.23 -46.69 -53.95
CA SER A 62 54.31 -47.61 -53.54
C SER A 62 55.46 -47.69 -54.56
N ASP A 63 55.15 -47.56 -55.86
CA ASP A 63 56.12 -47.57 -56.95
C ASP A 63 57.11 -46.39 -56.91
N ASP A 64 56.71 -45.26 -56.32
CA ASP A 64 57.56 -44.07 -56.18
C ASP A 64 58.64 -44.22 -55.09
N PHE A 65 58.62 -45.32 -54.33
CA PHE A 65 59.60 -45.72 -53.32
C PHE A 65 60.41 -46.96 -53.71
N SER A 66 60.23 -47.48 -54.93
CA SER A 66 60.82 -48.75 -55.40
C SER A 66 62.35 -48.75 -55.54
N SER A 67 62.99 -47.59 -55.73
CA SER A 67 64.47 -47.50 -55.77
C SER A 67 65.01 -46.67 -54.60
N PRO A 68 66.16 -47.06 -54.01
CA PRO A 68 66.70 -46.38 -52.81
C PRO A 68 66.89 -44.87 -53.00
N GLY A 69 67.30 -44.45 -54.21
CA GLY A 69 67.48 -43.03 -54.56
C GLY A 69 66.17 -42.24 -54.66
N ARG A 70 65.11 -42.85 -55.22
CA ARG A 70 63.77 -42.22 -55.30
C ARG A 70 63.08 -42.18 -53.95
N ALA A 71 63.18 -43.27 -53.18
CA ALA A 71 62.64 -43.35 -51.83
C ALA A 71 63.23 -42.27 -50.92
N LYS A 72 64.56 -42.07 -50.95
CA LYS A 72 65.23 -41.04 -50.13
C LYS A 72 64.79 -39.63 -50.50
N LYS A 73 64.57 -39.34 -51.79
CA LYS A 73 64.09 -38.04 -52.27
C LYS A 73 62.64 -37.77 -51.88
N ASN A 74 61.75 -38.72 -52.14
CA ASN A 74 60.31 -38.59 -51.85
C ASN A 74 60.04 -38.58 -50.35
N PHE A 75 60.78 -39.37 -49.57
CA PHE A 75 60.70 -39.34 -48.10
C PHE A 75 61.12 -37.98 -47.52
N ARG A 76 62.13 -37.33 -48.10
CA ARG A 76 62.54 -35.98 -47.69
C ARG A 76 61.44 -34.95 -47.97
N ILE A 77 60.85 -34.99 -49.17
CA ILE A 77 59.72 -34.12 -49.54
C ILE A 77 58.52 -34.36 -48.60
N MET A 78 58.19 -35.63 -48.33
CA MET A 78 57.10 -36.00 -47.42
C MET A 78 57.36 -35.47 -46.00
N LYS A 79 58.58 -35.61 -45.50
CA LYS A 79 58.98 -35.08 -44.18
C LYS A 79 58.89 -33.56 -44.13
N GLU A 80 59.30 -32.86 -45.19
CA GLU A 80 59.19 -31.40 -45.30
C GLU A 80 57.72 -30.92 -45.36
N VAL A 81 56.86 -31.62 -46.12
CA VAL A 81 55.43 -31.28 -46.21
C VAL A 81 54.71 -31.57 -44.89
N ILE A 82 54.96 -32.70 -44.24
CA ILE A 82 54.37 -33.05 -42.94
C ILE A 82 54.84 -32.06 -41.86
N THR A 83 56.11 -31.68 -41.85
CA THR A 83 56.61 -30.69 -40.88
C THR A 83 56.02 -29.31 -41.12
N SER A 84 55.85 -28.88 -42.37
CA SER A 84 55.12 -27.66 -42.74
C SER A 84 53.66 -27.68 -42.26
N GLN A 85 52.93 -28.77 -42.52
CA GLN A 85 51.53 -28.92 -42.09
C GLN A 85 51.40 -28.94 -40.56
N ARG A 86 52.27 -29.67 -39.85
CA ARG A 86 52.29 -29.70 -38.38
C ARG A 86 52.57 -28.31 -37.79
N ARG A 87 53.48 -27.53 -38.38
CA ARG A 87 53.72 -26.13 -37.98
C ARG A 87 52.48 -25.26 -38.20
N LYS A 88 51.78 -25.43 -39.32
CA LYS A 88 50.55 -24.68 -39.62
C LYS A 88 49.41 -25.03 -38.66
N ILE A 89 49.22 -26.31 -38.34
CA ILE A 89 48.22 -26.77 -37.37
C ILE A 89 48.52 -26.23 -35.98
N HIS A 90 49.77 -26.30 -35.53
CA HIS A 90 50.17 -25.75 -34.24
C HIS A 90 50.01 -24.22 -34.18
N GLY A 91 50.30 -23.51 -35.28
CA GLY A 91 50.02 -22.09 -35.42
C GLY A 91 48.52 -21.78 -35.28
N LEU A 92 47.67 -22.50 -36.03
CA LEU A 92 46.21 -22.35 -35.98
C LEU A 92 45.65 -22.62 -34.59
N GLN A 93 46.08 -23.71 -33.95
CA GLN A 93 45.70 -24.04 -32.57
C GLN A 93 46.10 -22.94 -31.59
N ARG A 94 47.33 -22.41 -31.66
CA ARG A 94 47.75 -21.26 -30.83
C ARG A 94 46.90 -20.01 -31.07
N THR A 95 46.54 -19.69 -32.31
CA THR A 95 45.59 -18.59 -32.59
C THR A 95 44.22 -18.86 -32.01
N VAL A 96 43.68 -20.07 -32.11
CA VAL A 96 42.38 -20.42 -31.52
C VAL A 96 42.44 -20.34 -29.99
N THR A 97 43.51 -20.81 -29.35
CA THR A 97 43.70 -20.67 -27.90
C THR A 97 43.84 -19.21 -27.48
N SER A 98 44.57 -18.39 -28.27
CA SER A 98 44.69 -16.94 -28.05
C SER A 98 43.35 -16.22 -28.22
N LEU A 99 42.57 -16.56 -29.25
CA LEU A 99 41.24 -16.01 -29.49
C LEU A 99 40.26 -16.42 -28.38
N ARG A 100 40.27 -17.68 -27.94
CA ARG A 100 39.47 -18.14 -26.78
C ARG A 100 39.87 -17.42 -25.48
N LYS A 101 41.18 -17.21 -25.23
CA LYS A 101 41.68 -16.41 -24.09
C LYS A 101 41.36 -14.91 -24.21
N ARG A 102 41.27 -14.36 -25.42
CA ARG A 102 40.84 -12.97 -25.65
C ARG A 102 39.34 -12.81 -25.42
N VAL A 103 38.53 -13.79 -25.82
CA VAL A 103 37.07 -13.79 -25.61
C VAL A 103 36.70 -13.96 -24.13
N SER A 104 37.54 -14.57 -23.28
CA SER A 104 37.27 -14.74 -21.85
C SER A 104 37.42 -13.47 -21.00
N THR A 105 37.82 -12.33 -21.58
CA THR A 105 37.92 -11.03 -20.87
C THR A 105 37.02 -9.99 -21.51
N LEU A 106 36.30 -9.23 -20.67
CA LEU A 106 35.30 -8.22 -21.07
C LEU A 106 35.85 -7.24 -22.11
N ASN A 107 37.08 -6.77 -21.90
CA ASN A 107 37.78 -5.87 -22.83
C ASN A 107 38.09 -6.52 -24.19
N GLY A 108 38.27 -7.84 -24.25
CA GLY A 108 38.55 -8.56 -25.49
C GLY A 108 37.30 -8.82 -26.33
N LEU A 109 36.14 -9.08 -25.69
CA LEU A 109 34.84 -9.16 -26.35
C LEU A 109 34.40 -7.79 -26.87
N ILE A 110 34.54 -6.74 -26.05
CA ILE A 110 34.24 -5.35 -26.41
C ILE A 110 35.13 -4.89 -27.56
N ASN A 111 36.43 -5.17 -27.53
CA ASN A 111 37.32 -4.84 -28.65
C ASN A 111 36.99 -5.61 -29.94
N LEU A 112 36.48 -6.85 -29.84
CA LEU A 112 36.02 -7.62 -31.00
C LEU A 112 34.73 -7.03 -31.60
N LEU A 113 33.81 -6.57 -30.75
CA LEU A 113 32.58 -5.90 -31.13
C LEU A 113 32.84 -4.50 -31.72
N LYS A 114 33.83 -3.76 -31.18
CA LYS A 114 34.40 -2.52 -31.77
C LYS A 114 35.00 -2.78 -33.15
N LYS A 115 35.77 -3.87 -33.30
CA LYS A 115 36.46 -4.21 -34.56
C LYS A 115 35.54 -4.75 -35.66
N LYS A 116 34.37 -5.28 -35.28
CA LYS A 116 33.32 -5.74 -36.20
C LYS A 116 32.18 -4.74 -36.40
N SER A 117 32.30 -3.52 -35.85
CA SER A 117 31.38 -2.40 -36.06
C SER A 117 29.93 -2.60 -35.58
N TYR A 118 29.71 -3.35 -34.48
CA TYR A 118 28.35 -3.60 -33.97
C TYR A 118 27.92 -2.73 -32.77
N ILE A 119 28.82 -1.93 -32.16
CA ILE A 119 28.50 -1.04 -31.02
C ILE A 119 29.34 0.26 -31.12
N SER A 120 28.72 1.44 -31.05
CA SER A 120 29.41 2.74 -30.96
C SER A 120 29.84 3.05 -29.53
N GLU A 121 30.98 3.75 -29.38
CA GLU A 121 31.54 4.18 -28.08
C GLU A 121 30.55 4.95 -27.21
N SER A 122 29.63 5.69 -27.85
CA SER A 122 28.54 6.41 -27.20
C SER A 122 27.57 5.52 -26.43
N SER A 123 27.33 4.27 -26.85
CA SER A 123 26.30 3.40 -26.26
C SER A 123 26.77 2.67 -25.00
N GLU A 124 28.08 2.44 -24.85
CA GLU A 124 28.65 1.81 -23.64
C GLU A 124 28.64 2.79 -22.46
N ASP A 125 29.04 4.03 -22.71
CA ASP A 125 28.94 5.10 -21.73
C ASP A 125 27.48 5.45 -21.43
N LEU A 126 26.58 5.39 -22.42
CA LEU A 126 25.13 5.53 -22.18
C LEU A 126 24.56 4.39 -21.31
N LEU A 127 24.98 3.13 -21.52
CA LEU A 127 24.50 1.99 -20.73
C LEU A 127 25.05 1.99 -19.30
N LYS A 128 26.32 2.33 -19.11
CA LYS A 128 26.92 2.51 -17.78
C LYS A 128 26.38 3.75 -17.06
N ALA A 129 26.05 4.81 -17.79
CA ALA A 129 25.38 6.00 -17.24
C ALA A 129 23.89 5.74 -16.94
N SER A 130 23.22 4.90 -17.75
CA SER A 130 21.80 4.55 -17.59
C SER A 130 21.55 3.51 -16.50
N LEU A 131 22.51 2.63 -16.22
CA LEU A 131 22.40 1.59 -15.19
C LEU A 131 23.22 1.99 -13.96
N SER A 132 22.57 2.41 -12.88
CA SER A 132 23.24 2.75 -11.62
C SER A 132 22.97 1.75 -10.50
N GLY A 133 23.92 1.61 -9.57
CA GLY A 133 23.78 0.83 -8.33
C GLY A 133 23.68 -0.68 -8.53
N SER A 134 22.60 -1.29 -8.02
CA SER A 134 22.39 -2.75 -8.04
C SER A 134 22.19 -3.32 -9.45
N SER A 135 21.59 -2.53 -10.36
CA SER A 135 21.33 -2.92 -11.75
C SER A 135 22.64 -3.21 -12.49
N LEU A 136 23.61 -2.28 -12.44
CA LEU A 136 24.95 -2.44 -13.01
C LEU A 136 25.61 -3.72 -12.49
N LYS A 137 25.53 -3.98 -11.18
CA LYS A 137 26.14 -5.17 -10.56
C LYS A 137 25.47 -6.48 -10.95
N ILE A 138 24.16 -6.49 -11.18
CA ILE A 138 23.46 -7.66 -11.74
C ILE A 138 23.95 -7.92 -13.17
N PHE A 139 24.05 -6.88 -13.99
CA PHE A 139 24.56 -6.98 -15.37
C PHE A 139 26.01 -7.44 -15.43
N GLU A 140 26.91 -6.90 -14.60
CA GLU A 140 28.31 -7.35 -14.50
C GLU A 140 28.40 -8.85 -14.19
N ARG A 141 27.53 -9.35 -13.32
CA ARG A 141 27.51 -10.75 -12.90
C ARG A 141 26.88 -11.66 -13.96
N LEU A 142 25.87 -11.17 -14.67
CA LEU A 142 25.29 -11.85 -15.82
C LEU A 142 26.33 -12.09 -16.92
N LEU A 143 27.16 -11.07 -17.20
CA LEU A 143 28.23 -11.15 -18.21
C LEU A 143 29.38 -12.08 -17.81
N LYS A 144 29.72 -12.13 -16.51
CA LYS A 144 30.80 -12.99 -15.98
C LYS A 144 30.36 -14.43 -15.71
N GLY A 145 29.05 -14.69 -15.67
CA GLY A 145 28.50 -15.99 -15.29
C GLY A 145 28.49 -16.26 -13.77
N PRO A 146 28.01 -17.44 -13.35
CA PRO A 146 27.90 -17.79 -11.94
C PRO A 146 29.28 -17.82 -11.26
N SER A 147 29.48 -16.91 -10.30
CA SER A 147 30.73 -16.72 -9.57
C SER A 147 30.54 -16.91 -8.06
N THR A 148 31.54 -17.51 -7.42
CA THR A 148 31.65 -17.69 -5.95
C THR A 148 32.05 -16.41 -5.20
N GLN A 149 32.31 -15.31 -5.91
CA GLN A 149 32.70 -14.03 -5.29
C GLN A 149 31.63 -13.50 -4.32
N LYS A 150 32.09 -12.84 -3.25
CA LYS A 150 31.21 -12.20 -2.26
C LYS A 150 30.28 -11.21 -2.95
N TYR A 151 29.01 -11.19 -2.54
CA TYR A 151 28.03 -10.23 -3.04
C TYR A 151 28.34 -8.83 -2.51
N ASP A 152 28.25 -7.84 -3.39
CA ASP A 152 28.40 -6.41 -3.07
C ASP A 152 27.27 -5.92 -2.15
N PRO A 153 27.52 -5.02 -1.18
CA PRO A 153 26.49 -4.50 -0.28
C PRO A 153 25.24 -3.95 -0.98
N ALA A 154 25.38 -3.26 -2.11
CA ALA A 154 24.24 -2.74 -2.87
C ALA A 154 23.39 -3.87 -3.46
N LEU A 155 24.03 -4.93 -3.96
CA LEU A 155 23.36 -6.12 -4.47
C LEU A 155 22.72 -6.94 -3.33
N ARG A 156 23.35 -7.00 -2.15
CA ARG A 156 22.77 -7.64 -0.96
C ARG A 156 21.49 -6.93 -0.53
N SER A 157 21.54 -5.61 -0.42
CA SER A 157 20.39 -4.77 -0.08
C SER A 157 19.25 -5.00 -1.07
N PHE A 158 19.53 -4.88 -2.38
CA PHE A 158 18.53 -5.12 -3.43
C PHE A 158 17.91 -6.53 -3.36
N ALA A 159 18.73 -7.58 -3.20
CA ALA A 159 18.25 -8.94 -3.13
C ALA A 159 17.37 -9.19 -1.89
N LEU A 160 17.77 -8.64 -0.75
CA LEU A 160 16.97 -8.67 0.48
C LEU A 160 15.65 -7.93 0.30
N THR A 161 15.64 -6.75 -0.33
CA THR A 161 14.45 -5.92 -0.54
C THR A 161 13.46 -6.58 -1.50
N LEU A 162 13.96 -7.12 -2.63
CA LEU A 162 13.11 -7.81 -3.59
C LEU A 162 12.48 -9.08 -2.99
N SER A 163 13.26 -9.86 -2.24
CA SER A 163 12.76 -11.03 -1.48
C SER A 163 11.79 -10.64 -0.37
N PHE A 164 12.00 -9.47 0.26
CA PHE A 164 11.09 -8.94 1.26
C PHE A 164 9.72 -8.60 0.70
N TYR A 165 9.65 -7.97 -0.48
CA TYR A 165 8.38 -7.65 -1.14
C TYR A 165 7.66 -8.88 -1.68
N SER A 166 8.38 -9.74 -2.40
CA SER A 166 7.79 -10.96 -2.94
C SER A 166 8.86 -12.01 -3.21
N PRO A 167 8.90 -13.11 -2.43
CA PRO A 167 9.76 -14.26 -2.72
C PRO A 167 9.50 -14.86 -4.10
N ARG A 168 8.25 -14.80 -4.58
CA ARG A 168 7.87 -15.26 -5.93
C ARG A 168 8.49 -14.38 -7.01
N ALA A 169 8.38 -13.05 -6.87
CA ALA A 169 9.02 -12.12 -7.80
C ALA A 169 10.54 -12.27 -7.75
N TYR A 170 11.12 -12.45 -6.56
CA TYR A 170 12.55 -12.71 -6.40
C TYR A 170 13.00 -13.96 -7.15
N ASN A 171 12.28 -15.08 -7.00
CA ASN A 171 12.60 -16.32 -7.71
C ASN A 171 12.47 -16.16 -9.22
N PHE A 172 11.45 -15.45 -9.70
CA PHE A 172 11.25 -15.13 -11.12
C PHE A 172 12.39 -14.27 -11.68
N VAL A 173 12.75 -13.18 -10.99
CA VAL A 173 13.88 -12.31 -11.38
C VAL A 173 15.17 -13.13 -11.37
N ARG A 174 15.39 -13.95 -10.33
CA ARG A 174 16.56 -14.83 -10.25
C ARG A 174 16.64 -15.83 -11.40
N SER A 175 15.53 -16.44 -11.83
CA SER A 175 15.54 -17.34 -12.99
C SER A 175 15.76 -16.59 -14.29
N THR A 176 15.16 -15.40 -14.44
CA THR A 176 15.26 -14.56 -15.63
C THR A 176 16.70 -14.06 -15.85
N PHE A 177 17.39 -13.63 -14.79
CA PHE A 177 18.77 -13.15 -14.86
C PHE A 177 19.80 -14.25 -14.60
N ASN A 178 19.61 -15.46 -15.16
CA ASN A 178 20.54 -16.59 -15.11
C ASN A 178 21.16 -16.87 -13.72
N LYS A 179 20.34 -16.85 -12.66
CA LYS A 179 20.76 -17.08 -11.26
C LYS A 179 21.86 -16.11 -10.75
N SER A 180 21.95 -14.91 -11.32
CA SER A 180 22.88 -13.85 -10.87
C SER A 180 22.59 -13.34 -9.45
N LEU A 181 21.35 -13.48 -8.99
CA LEU A 181 20.93 -13.16 -7.62
C LEU A 181 21.21 -14.32 -6.64
N PRO A 182 21.51 -14.01 -5.36
CA PRO A 182 21.85 -15.01 -4.35
C PRO A 182 20.74 -16.05 -4.14
N HIS A 183 21.10 -17.23 -3.67
CA HIS A 183 20.09 -18.22 -3.28
C HIS A 183 19.34 -17.76 -2.02
N LEU A 184 18.09 -18.21 -1.84
CA LEU A 184 17.30 -17.93 -0.63
C LEU A 184 18.04 -18.36 0.65
N SER A 185 18.76 -19.48 0.63
CA SER A 185 19.60 -19.92 1.75
C SER A 185 20.70 -18.91 2.12
N THR A 186 21.26 -18.21 1.12
CA THR A 186 22.25 -17.15 1.35
C THR A 186 21.59 -15.93 1.98
N LEU A 187 20.37 -15.57 1.55
CA LEU A 187 19.59 -14.51 2.20
C LEU A 187 19.29 -14.87 3.66
N SER A 188 18.86 -16.11 3.92
CA SER A 188 18.62 -16.60 5.29
C SER A 188 19.86 -16.54 6.17
N LYS A 189 21.06 -16.80 5.60
CA LYS A 189 22.33 -16.62 6.34
C LYS A 189 22.59 -15.16 6.71
N TRP A 190 22.24 -14.20 5.84
CA TRP A 190 22.36 -12.77 6.17
C TRP A 190 21.34 -12.33 7.21
N TYR A 191 20.15 -12.91 7.24
CA TYR A 191 19.18 -12.66 8.30
C TYR A 191 19.61 -13.26 9.65
N ARG A 192 20.38 -14.37 9.66
CA ARG A 192 20.89 -15.01 10.88
C ARG A 192 21.92 -14.17 11.63
N SER A 193 22.61 -13.24 10.97
CA SER A 193 23.61 -12.39 11.64
C SER A 193 23.01 -11.25 12.43
N VAL A 194 21.71 -10.97 12.26
CA VAL A 194 20.99 -9.94 13.01
C VAL A 194 20.28 -10.61 14.16
N ASP A 195 20.55 -10.12 15.38
CA ASP A 195 19.80 -10.57 16.52
C ASP A 195 18.41 -9.94 16.50
N GLY A 196 17.44 -10.75 16.88
CA GLY A 196 16.06 -10.33 16.97
C GLY A 196 15.30 -11.33 17.81
N SER A 197 15.97 -11.92 18.79
CA SER A 197 15.30 -12.62 19.88
C SER A 197 14.40 -11.65 20.66
N PRO A 198 13.46 -12.16 21.45
CA PRO A 198 12.71 -11.34 22.40
C PRO A 198 13.66 -10.59 23.34
N GLY A 199 13.30 -9.36 23.70
CA GLY A 199 14.14 -8.41 24.42
C GLY A 199 14.26 -7.07 23.72
N PHE A 200 15.07 -6.19 24.31
CA PHE A 200 15.48 -4.94 23.67
C PHE A 200 16.53 -5.21 22.59
N THR A 201 16.33 -4.63 21.40
CA THR A 201 17.13 -4.90 20.22
C THR A 201 18.33 -3.95 20.14
N GLN A 202 19.54 -4.51 20.19
CA GLN A 202 20.77 -3.73 20.20
C GLN A 202 21.05 -3.02 18.87
N GLU A 203 20.66 -3.62 17.76
CA GLU A 203 20.74 -3.03 16.43
C GLU A 203 19.92 -1.76 16.33
N SER A 204 18.76 -1.72 16.98
CA SER A 204 17.93 -0.52 17.07
C SER A 204 18.63 0.58 17.86
N LEU A 205 19.30 0.24 18.98
CA LEU A 205 20.07 1.20 19.77
C LEU A 205 21.23 1.81 18.98
N LEU A 206 21.98 1.00 18.23
CA LEU A 206 23.07 1.47 17.37
C LEU A 206 22.56 2.43 16.28
N ALA A 207 21.43 2.11 15.65
CA ALA A 207 20.81 2.98 14.67
C ALA A 207 20.37 4.34 15.28
N LEU A 208 19.87 4.32 16.52
CA LEU A 208 19.51 5.53 17.26
C LEU A 208 20.73 6.39 17.59
N LYS A 209 21.84 5.79 18.04
CA LYS A 209 23.11 6.49 18.31
C LYS A 209 23.60 7.26 17.09
N LEU A 210 23.68 6.59 15.93
CA LEU A 210 24.09 7.22 14.67
C LEU A 210 23.17 8.39 14.27
N LYS A 211 21.86 8.27 14.51
CA LYS A 211 20.91 9.34 14.20
C LYS A 211 21.05 10.52 15.16
N ASN A 212 21.33 10.26 16.42
CA ASN A 212 21.56 11.29 17.40
C ASN A 212 22.87 12.05 17.11
N GLU A 213 23.96 11.34 16.81
CA GLU A 213 25.24 11.94 16.39
C GLU A 213 25.07 12.83 15.15
N TYR A 214 24.34 12.35 14.14
CA TYR A 214 24.02 13.15 12.96
C TYR A 214 23.19 14.40 13.31
N ALA A 215 22.21 14.29 14.21
CA ALA A 215 21.43 15.45 14.64
C ALA A 215 22.25 16.46 15.44
N LEU A 216 23.14 15.98 16.32
CA LEU A 216 24.07 16.80 17.10
C LEU A 216 25.03 17.56 16.19
N SER A 217 25.52 16.94 15.11
CA SER A 217 26.34 17.64 14.09
C SER A 217 25.62 18.82 13.43
N GLN A 218 24.29 18.86 13.50
CA GLN A 218 23.44 19.91 12.97
C GLN A 218 22.89 20.85 14.08
N ASN A 219 23.45 20.79 15.30
CA ASN A 219 22.98 21.49 16.50
C ASN A 219 21.49 21.26 16.78
N LYS A 220 21.01 20.02 16.60
CA LYS A 220 19.62 19.63 16.84
C LYS A 220 19.56 18.44 17.77
N SER A 221 18.57 18.42 18.65
CA SER A 221 18.24 17.25 19.48
C SER A 221 17.16 16.40 18.80
N VAL A 222 17.16 15.10 19.06
CA VAL A 222 16.15 14.16 18.57
C VAL A 222 15.09 13.94 19.65
N TYR A 223 13.83 14.18 19.30
CA TYR A 223 12.68 14.01 20.19
C TYR A 223 11.79 12.88 19.68
N CYS A 224 11.45 11.93 20.55
CA CYS A 224 10.65 10.76 20.19
C CYS A 224 9.48 10.51 21.15
N ASN A 225 8.43 9.91 20.60
CA ASN A 225 7.32 9.32 21.32
C ASN A 225 7.54 7.80 21.43
N LEU A 226 7.39 7.24 22.62
CA LEU A 226 7.41 5.80 22.86
C LEU A 226 5.98 5.26 22.78
N VAL A 227 5.74 4.29 21.91
CA VAL A 227 4.43 3.64 21.73
C VAL A 227 4.55 2.19 22.20
N LEU A 228 3.60 1.73 23.01
CA LEU A 228 3.46 0.32 23.37
C LEU A 228 2.06 -0.21 23.03
N ASP A 229 2.01 -1.48 22.65
CA ASP A 229 0.77 -2.23 22.42
C ASP A 229 1.08 -3.74 22.39
N GLU A 230 0.05 -4.53 22.63
CA GLU A 230 0.09 -5.99 22.53
C GLU A 230 -0.51 -6.48 21.22
N MET A 231 0.08 -7.54 20.66
CA MET A 231 -0.51 -8.28 19.55
C MET A 231 -0.76 -9.73 19.94
N SER A 232 -2.01 -10.19 19.86
CA SER A 232 -2.35 -11.60 20.06
C SER A 232 -1.64 -12.48 19.02
N ILE A 233 -1.01 -13.56 19.50
CA ILE A 233 -0.28 -14.55 18.70
C ILE A 233 -0.90 -15.94 18.88
N ARG A 234 -0.64 -16.82 17.92
CA ARG A 234 -1.07 -18.22 18.01
C ARG A 234 -0.24 -18.94 19.08
N ARG A 235 -0.94 -19.48 20.07
CA ARG A 235 -0.39 -20.41 21.06
C ARG A 235 0.07 -21.68 20.37
N GLN A 236 1.38 -21.86 20.30
CA GLN A 236 2.02 -23.01 19.66
C GLN A 236 3.49 -23.05 20.08
N VAL A 237 3.91 -24.18 20.65
CA VAL A 237 5.32 -24.46 20.93
C VAL A 237 5.91 -25.23 19.76
N GLU A 238 7.05 -24.76 19.26
CA GLU A 238 7.80 -25.39 18.17
C GLU A 238 9.26 -25.59 18.54
N TRP A 239 9.80 -26.78 18.25
CA TRP A 239 11.24 -27.03 18.34
C TRP A 239 11.96 -26.43 17.13
N THR A 240 12.90 -25.51 17.37
CA THR A 240 13.66 -24.84 16.30
C THR A 240 14.91 -25.61 15.86
N GLY A 241 15.19 -26.75 16.49
CA GLY A 241 16.43 -27.52 16.34
C GLY A 241 17.44 -27.25 17.45
N SER A 242 17.36 -26.08 18.10
CA SER A 242 18.24 -25.68 19.21
C SER A 242 17.49 -25.29 20.48
N LYS A 243 16.33 -24.63 20.35
CA LYS A 243 15.49 -24.19 21.48
C LYS A 243 14.00 -24.38 21.20
N PHE A 244 13.20 -24.51 22.25
CA PHE A 244 11.76 -24.39 22.14
C PHE A 244 11.35 -22.92 21.97
N SER A 245 10.46 -22.65 21.01
CA SER A 245 9.92 -21.32 20.74
C SER A 245 8.40 -21.37 20.88
N GLY A 246 7.83 -20.48 21.70
CA GLY A 246 6.39 -20.46 21.97
C GLY A 246 6.03 -20.16 23.43
N TYR A 247 7.00 -20.27 24.34
CA TYR A 247 6.83 -19.90 25.75
C TYR A 247 6.97 -18.39 25.99
N ILE A 248 6.57 -17.94 27.17
CA ILE A 248 6.83 -16.59 27.66
C ILE A 248 8.34 -16.31 27.61
N ASP A 249 8.72 -15.20 26.99
CA ASP A 249 10.11 -14.75 26.88
C ASP A 249 10.18 -13.23 27.07
N ILE A 250 10.68 -12.84 28.25
CA ILE A 250 10.87 -11.44 28.65
C ILE A 250 12.32 -10.99 28.36
N GLY A 251 13.08 -11.74 27.54
CA GLY A 251 14.47 -11.46 27.22
C GLY A 251 15.46 -11.97 28.28
N SER A 252 14.99 -12.77 29.25
CA SER A 252 15.78 -13.32 30.35
C SER A 252 16.70 -14.47 29.93
N LYS A 253 16.62 -14.96 28.69
CA LYS A 253 17.33 -16.17 28.18
C LYS A 253 17.13 -17.44 29.04
N ILE A 254 16.05 -17.50 29.81
CA ILE A 254 15.70 -18.69 30.60
C ILE A 254 14.87 -19.60 29.69
N ASP A 255 15.51 -20.64 29.15
CA ASP A 255 14.82 -21.71 28.43
C ASP A 255 14.37 -22.75 29.46
N SER A 256 13.10 -22.67 29.87
CA SER A 256 12.48 -23.66 30.77
C SER A 256 11.13 -24.10 30.21
N ASP A 257 10.96 -25.41 30.06
CA ASP A 257 9.73 -26.04 29.57
C ASP A 257 8.55 -25.93 30.57
N ILE A 258 8.81 -25.39 31.78
CA ILE A 258 7.82 -25.12 32.82
C ILE A 258 7.07 -23.81 32.54
N LEU A 259 7.60 -22.95 31.66
CA LEU A 259 6.99 -21.65 31.37
C LEU A 259 5.66 -21.80 30.63
N PRO A 260 4.68 -20.91 30.86
CA PRO A 260 3.43 -20.92 30.11
C PRO A 260 3.64 -20.62 28.62
N GLU A 261 2.71 -21.07 27.78
CA GLU A 261 2.67 -20.68 26.37
C GLU A 261 2.31 -19.19 26.23
N ALA A 262 3.05 -18.46 25.41
CA ALA A 262 2.78 -17.06 25.15
C ALA A 262 1.49 -16.86 24.36
N LYS A 263 0.67 -15.91 24.80
CA LYS A 263 -0.59 -15.53 24.16
C LYS A 263 -0.46 -14.27 23.32
N GLU A 264 0.44 -13.38 23.72
CA GLU A 264 0.58 -12.04 23.15
C GLU A 264 2.06 -11.69 22.96
N ALA A 265 2.32 -10.76 22.04
CA ALA A 265 3.61 -10.11 21.85
C ALA A 265 3.48 -8.63 22.20
N LEU A 266 4.09 -8.19 23.29
CA LEU A 266 4.20 -6.78 23.68
C LEU A 266 5.34 -6.14 22.89
N VAL A 267 5.07 -5.04 22.17
CA VAL A 267 6.08 -4.38 21.34
C VAL A 267 6.25 -2.92 21.76
N PHE A 268 7.52 -2.50 21.84
CA PHE A 268 7.90 -1.11 22.05
C PHE A 268 8.40 -0.51 20.74
N MET A 269 7.84 0.62 20.32
CA MET A 269 8.24 1.34 19.12
C MET A 269 8.49 2.82 19.42
N LEU A 270 9.61 3.34 18.93
CA LEU A 270 9.89 4.77 18.95
C LEU A 270 9.44 5.42 17.64
N VAL A 271 8.73 6.53 17.77
CA VAL A 271 8.29 7.38 16.66
C VAL A 271 8.92 8.75 16.82
N CYS A 272 9.71 9.18 15.84
CA CYS A 272 10.39 10.47 15.91
C CYS A 272 9.43 11.64 15.64
N ILE A 273 9.40 12.62 16.55
CA ILE A 273 8.52 13.79 16.49
C ILE A 273 9.06 14.82 15.50
N ASN A 274 10.36 15.06 15.49
CA ASN A 274 10.98 16.10 14.66
C ASN A 274 11.53 15.60 13.30
N ALA A 275 11.56 14.29 13.06
CA ALA A 275 11.93 13.70 11.76
C ALA A 275 10.96 12.59 11.33
N SER A 276 11.03 12.15 10.07
CA SER A 276 10.06 11.20 9.49
C SER A 276 10.57 9.76 9.56
N TRP A 277 10.75 9.23 10.77
CA TRP A 277 11.17 7.85 10.95
C TRP A 277 10.61 7.24 12.23
N LYS A 278 10.55 5.91 12.26
CA LYS A 278 10.14 5.10 13.42
C LYS A 278 10.97 3.83 13.52
N ILE A 279 11.12 3.24 14.70
CA ILE A 279 11.92 2.02 14.87
C ILE A 279 11.35 1.16 16.01
N PRO A 280 11.14 -0.14 15.81
CA PRO A 280 10.86 -1.03 16.94
C PRO A 280 12.11 -1.15 17.82
N VAL A 281 11.94 -0.92 19.12
CA VAL A 281 13.04 -0.95 20.10
C VAL A 281 13.19 -2.33 20.71
N GLY A 282 12.10 -3.08 20.82
CA GLY A 282 12.11 -4.42 21.37
C GLY A 282 10.72 -5.01 21.43
N TYR A 283 10.66 -6.31 21.71
CA TYR A 283 9.40 -7.01 21.91
C TYR A 283 9.56 -8.16 22.92
N PHE A 284 8.46 -8.55 23.55
CA PHE A 284 8.42 -9.60 24.57
C PHE A 284 7.23 -10.52 24.34
N PHE A 285 7.40 -11.82 24.54
CA PHE A 285 6.31 -12.80 24.49
C PHE A 285 5.74 -12.99 25.89
N ILE A 286 4.45 -12.80 26.04
CA ILE A 286 3.79 -12.73 27.35
C ILE A 286 2.49 -13.53 27.40
N ASP A 287 2.08 -13.90 28.60
CA ASP A 287 0.73 -14.39 28.93
C ASP A 287 0.02 -13.39 29.84
N GLY A 288 -0.21 -12.18 29.30
CA GLY A 288 -0.62 -11.03 30.09
C GLY A 288 0.48 -10.52 31.02
N LEU A 289 0.38 -9.25 31.40
CA LEU A 289 1.26 -8.63 32.40
C LEU A 289 0.42 -7.75 33.31
N SER A 290 0.78 -7.71 34.58
CA SER A 290 0.21 -6.74 35.53
C SER A 290 0.68 -5.31 35.19
N GLY A 291 -0.07 -4.31 35.64
CA GLY A 291 0.30 -2.91 35.43
C GLY A 291 1.67 -2.56 36.03
N LYS A 292 2.04 -3.19 37.14
CA LYS A 292 3.35 -3.02 37.78
C LYS A 292 4.49 -3.57 36.91
N GLU A 293 4.34 -4.79 36.39
CA GLU A 293 5.36 -5.41 35.52
C GLU A 293 5.53 -4.61 34.22
N LYS A 294 4.43 -4.12 33.63
CA LYS A 294 4.50 -3.23 32.46
C LYS A 294 5.25 -1.94 32.77
N ALA A 295 5.00 -1.33 33.95
CA ALA A 295 5.70 -0.10 34.36
C ALA A 295 7.21 -0.33 34.52
N GLU A 296 7.62 -1.47 35.08
CA GLU A 296 9.03 -1.86 35.16
C GLU A 296 9.67 -2.05 33.79
N LEU A 297 8.96 -2.68 32.84
CA LEU A 297 9.44 -2.83 31.46
C LEU A 297 9.57 -1.46 30.75
N VAL A 298 8.62 -0.55 30.95
CA VAL A 298 8.70 0.82 30.42
C VAL A 298 9.91 1.54 30.99
N ASN A 299 10.15 1.46 32.30
CA ASN A 299 11.32 2.07 32.93
C ASN A 299 12.63 1.51 32.37
N LYS A 300 12.74 0.19 32.22
CA LYS A 300 13.90 -0.46 31.58
C LYS A 300 14.08 0.00 30.12
N CYS A 301 12.98 0.14 29.38
CA CYS A 301 13.01 0.63 28.00
C CYS A 301 13.50 2.08 27.92
N LEU A 302 13.05 2.96 28.83
CA LEU A 302 13.50 4.34 28.91
C LEU A 302 15.00 4.45 29.24
N VAL A 303 15.49 3.64 30.19
CA VAL A 303 16.93 3.55 30.49
C VAL A 303 17.72 3.11 29.26
N PHE A 304 17.28 2.05 28.60
CA PHE A 304 17.91 1.52 27.38
C PHE A 304 17.97 2.56 26.26
N ILE A 305 16.87 3.27 25.99
CA ILE A 305 16.81 4.30 24.95
C ILE A 305 17.71 5.49 25.30
N ASN A 306 17.78 5.87 26.57
CA ASN A 306 18.59 7.00 27.01
C ASN A 306 20.09 6.83 26.71
N GLU A 307 20.59 5.59 26.63
CA GLU A 307 21.97 5.31 26.20
C GLU A 307 22.29 5.80 24.78
N SER A 308 21.26 6.00 23.93
CA SER A 308 21.45 6.58 22.59
C SER A 308 21.55 8.10 22.56
N GLY A 309 21.20 8.76 23.68
CA GLY A 309 21.10 10.22 23.81
C GLY A 309 19.85 10.83 23.16
N VAL A 310 18.92 10.01 22.65
CA VAL A 310 17.61 10.47 22.15
C VAL A 310 16.70 10.83 23.33
N LYS A 311 15.96 11.94 23.23
CA LYS A 311 15.01 12.38 24.26
C LYS A 311 13.62 11.79 24.02
N VAL A 312 13.11 11.02 24.98
CA VAL A 312 11.73 10.52 24.96
C VAL A 312 10.82 11.55 25.64
N THR A 313 9.86 12.09 24.89
CA THR A 313 8.99 13.18 25.37
C THR A 313 7.64 12.69 25.88
N SER A 314 7.17 11.56 25.37
CA SER A 314 5.83 11.06 25.65
C SER A 314 5.76 9.54 25.53
N LEU A 315 4.78 8.98 26.23
CA LEU A 315 4.40 7.57 26.23
C LEU A 315 2.97 7.44 25.69
N THR A 316 2.76 6.63 24.65
CA THR A 316 1.45 6.39 24.04
C THR A 316 1.01 4.94 24.22
N PHE A 317 -0.22 4.74 24.66
CA PHE A 317 -0.85 3.44 24.82
C PHE A 317 -2.38 3.51 24.68
N ASP A 318 -3.04 2.35 24.68
CA ASP A 318 -4.48 2.23 24.48
C ASP A 318 -5.31 2.49 25.77
N GLY A 319 -6.63 2.31 25.69
CA GLY A 319 -7.52 2.53 26.84
C GLY A 319 -7.67 1.34 27.80
N ALA A 320 -6.76 0.36 27.83
CA ALA A 320 -6.92 -0.81 28.69
C ALA A 320 -6.74 -0.47 30.19
N PRO A 321 -7.55 -1.02 31.11
CA PRO A 321 -7.41 -0.78 32.55
C PRO A 321 -6.00 -1.07 33.11
N VAL A 322 -5.34 -2.09 32.59
CA VAL A 322 -3.96 -2.46 32.95
C VAL A 322 -2.97 -1.35 32.58
N ASN A 323 -3.22 -0.62 31.51
CA ASN A 323 -2.34 0.47 31.08
C ASN A 323 -2.57 1.74 31.91
N PHE A 324 -3.77 1.93 32.45
CA PHE A 324 -4.00 2.96 33.48
C PHE A 324 -3.28 2.64 34.79
N THR A 325 -3.31 1.39 35.27
CA THR A 325 -2.57 1.01 36.48
C THR A 325 -1.06 1.11 36.27
N MET A 326 -0.55 0.77 35.08
CA MET A 326 0.84 1.02 34.68
C MET A 326 1.19 2.52 34.79
N ALA A 327 0.38 3.41 34.23
CA ALA A 327 0.60 4.84 34.31
C ALA A 327 0.59 5.37 35.75
N SER A 328 -0.29 4.84 36.61
CA SER A 328 -0.29 5.16 38.04
C SER A 328 1.01 4.72 38.74
N HIS A 329 1.52 3.53 38.42
CA HIS A 329 2.80 3.05 38.96
C HIS A 329 4.01 3.82 38.44
N LEU A 330 3.94 4.41 37.24
CA LEU A 330 4.98 5.31 36.73
C LEU A 330 4.96 6.68 37.44
N GLY A 331 3.87 7.04 38.14
CA GLY A 331 3.75 8.27 38.91
C GLY A 331 2.82 9.33 38.31
N ALA A 332 1.99 8.95 37.33
CA ALA A 332 0.88 9.77 36.85
C ALA A 332 -0.37 9.58 37.73
N ASN A 333 -1.26 10.57 37.77
CA ASN A 333 -2.49 10.48 38.55
C ASN A 333 -3.66 11.04 37.74
N PHE A 334 -4.68 10.19 37.54
CA PHE A 334 -5.90 10.51 36.79
C PHE A 334 -7.16 10.57 37.66
N ASN A 335 -7.03 10.36 38.97
CA ASN A 335 -8.19 10.31 39.89
C ASN A 335 -8.74 11.71 40.15
N ASP A 336 -7.85 12.70 40.28
CA ASP A 336 -8.24 14.11 40.39
C ASP A 336 -8.41 14.70 38.98
N ILE A 337 -9.67 14.93 38.58
CA ILE A 337 -10.04 15.43 37.25
C ILE A 337 -9.68 16.91 37.06
N GLU A 338 -9.56 17.66 38.15
CA GLU A 338 -9.23 19.09 38.10
C GLU A 338 -7.72 19.31 37.99
N ASN A 339 -6.93 18.55 38.75
CA ASN A 339 -5.47 18.61 38.74
C ASN A 339 -4.81 17.30 38.29
N MET A 340 -5.24 16.77 37.14
CA MET A 340 -4.66 15.54 36.58
C MET A 340 -3.15 15.70 36.33
N LYS A 341 -2.35 14.85 36.97
CA LYS A 341 -0.92 14.72 36.67
C LYS A 341 -0.75 13.76 35.49
N THR A 342 -0.72 14.32 34.27
CA THR A 342 -0.63 13.54 33.02
C THR A 342 0.80 13.28 32.54
N HIS A 343 1.79 13.41 33.42
CA HIS A 343 3.20 13.14 33.14
C HIS A 343 3.85 12.41 34.31
N PHE A 344 4.98 11.77 34.03
CA PHE A 344 5.85 11.19 35.03
C PHE A 344 7.31 11.55 34.73
N SER A 345 8.17 11.48 35.75
CA SER A 345 9.57 11.84 35.62
C SER A 345 10.36 10.68 35.02
N HIS A 346 11.17 10.96 34.02
CA HIS A 346 12.05 9.98 33.38
C HIS A 346 13.05 9.41 34.40
N PRO A 347 13.27 8.08 34.46
CA PRO A 347 14.07 7.45 35.52
C PRO A 347 15.54 7.90 35.58
N VAL A 348 16.12 8.27 34.43
CA VAL A 348 17.52 8.75 34.36
C VAL A 348 17.64 10.28 34.34
N THR A 349 16.93 10.96 33.43
CA THR A 349 17.10 12.40 33.19
C THR A 349 16.23 13.29 34.07
N GLY A 350 15.23 12.72 34.77
CA GLY A 350 14.24 13.48 35.54
C GLY A 350 13.28 14.33 34.71
N CYS A 351 13.41 14.34 33.37
CA CYS A 351 12.54 15.11 32.48
C CYS A 351 11.11 14.56 32.44
N ASP A 352 10.13 15.43 32.23
CA ASP A 352 8.73 15.01 32.15
C ASP A 352 8.44 14.22 30.86
N VAL A 353 7.90 13.02 31.03
CA VAL A 353 7.36 12.17 29.98
C VAL A 353 5.83 12.24 30.04
N PHE A 354 5.23 12.83 29.02
CA PHE A 354 3.79 13.04 28.95
C PHE A 354 3.04 11.79 28.48
N ILE A 355 1.90 11.50 29.09
CA ILE A 355 1.07 10.34 28.72
C ILE A 355 0.04 10.73 27.67
N ILE A 356 0.01 9.99 26.58
CA ILE A 356 -0.97 10.16 25.50
C ILE A 356 -1.78 8.87 25.37
N LEU A 357 -3.10 8.99 25.43
CA LEU A 357 -3.99 7.89 25.11
C LEU A 357 -4.35 7.95 23.63
N ASP A 358 -4.36 6.81 22.95
CA ASP A 358 -4.53 6.86 21.50
C ASP A 358 -5.89 7.47 21.09
N PRO A 359 -5.90 8.59 20.34
CA PRO A 359 -7.14 9.27 19.96
C PRO A 359 -8.06 8.42 19.06
N CYS A 360 -7.48 7.52 18.25
CA CYS A 360 -8.25 6.59 17.41
C CYS A 360 -8.99 5.55 18.28
N HIS A 361 -8.39 5.09 19.37
CA HIS A 361 -9.05 4.29 20.40
C HIS A 361 -10.10 5.08 21.17
N MET A 362 -9.81 6.32 21.58
CA MET A 362 -10.75 7.14 22.35
C MET A 362 -12.03 7.46 21.55
N ILE A 363 -11.92 7.84 20.27
CA ILE A 363 -13.10 8.10 19.43
C ILE A 363 -13.93 6.83 19.18
N LYS A 364 -13.28 5.65 19.09
CA LYS A 364 -13.99 4.36 19.02
C LYS A 364 -14.84 4.15 20.26
N LEU A 365 -14.28 4.39 21.45
CA LEU A 365 -14.98 4.22 22.72
C LEU A 365 -16.14 5.21 22.86
N VAL A 366 -15.94 6.49 22.53
CA VAL A 366 -17.02 7.50 22.53
C VAL A 366 -18.16 7.09 21.62
N ARG A 367 -17.88 6.66 20.38
CA ARG A 367 -18.91 6.15 19.46
C ARG A 367 -19.62 4.93 20.04
N ASN A 368 -18.88 3.97 20.58
CA ASN A 368 -19.46 2.75 21.13
C ASN A 368 -20.39 3.06 22.32
N THR A 369 -19.98 3.96 23.22
CA THR A 369 -20.83 4.42 24.32
C THR A 369 -22.09 5.11 23.79
N PHE A 370 -21.95 6.02 22.82
CA PHE A 370 -23.09 6.72 22.23
C PHE A 370 -24.08 5.77 21.55
N GLY A 371 -23.58 4.82 20.76
CA GLY A 371 -24.43 3.84 20.08
C GLY A 371 -25.09 2.83 21.02
N SER A 372 -24.46 2.49 22.14
CA SER A 372 -25.01 1.54 23.12
C SER A 372 -26.01 2.18 24.08
N GLN A 373 -25.68 3.35 24.63
CA GLN A 373 -26.53 4.07 25.57
C GLN A 373 -27.66 4.84 24.89
N LYS A 374 -27.46 5.21 23.61
CA LYS A 374 -28.38 5.93 22.73
C LYS A 374 -28.75 7.35 23.15
N TYR A 375 -28.62 7.68 24.44
CA TYR A 375 -29.06 8.92 25.04
C TYR A 375 -27.98 9.51 25.95
N PHE A 376 -27.71 10.81 25.80
CA PHE A 376 -26.94 11.62 26.75
C PHE A 376 -27.66 12.95 27.01
N THR A 377 -27.31 13.61 28.12
CA THR A 377 -27.66 15.01 28.36
C THR A 377 -26.41 15.87 28.44
N ASP A 378 -26.48 17.09 27.90
CA ASP A 378 -25.42 18.09 28.08
C ASP A 378 -25.59 18.86 29.40
N GLY A 379 -24.68 19.83 29.63
CA GLY A 379 -24.70 20.67 30.83
C GLY A 379 -25.92 21.61 30.94
N GLU A 380 -26.66 21.80 29.85
CA GLU A 380 -27.90 22.58 29.79
C GLU A 380 -29.14 21.67 29.78
N ASP A 381 -28.94 20.38 30.06
CA ASP A 381 -29.96 19.32 30.02
C ASP A 381 -30.65 19.15 28.64
N ASN A 382 -30.01 19.59 27.55
CA ASN A 382 -30.43 19.28 26.20
C ASN A 382 -30.16 17.81 25.86
N HIS A 383 -31.04 17.24 25.05
CA HIS A 383 -31.06 15.81 24.74
C HIS A 383 -30.17 15.48 23.53
N ILE A 384 -29.24 14.53 23.71
CA ILE A 384 -28.35 14.03 22.65
C ILE A 384 -28.78 12.60 22.31
N ASP A 385 -29.45 12.44 21.17
CA ASP A 385 -30.08 11.18 20.78
C ASP A 385 -29.42 10.53 19.56
N TRP A 386 -29.12 9.24 19.69
CA TRP A 386 -28.67 8.41 18.57
C TRP A 386 -29.75 8.26 17.48
N ILE A 387 -31.02 8.45 17.82
CA ILE A 387 -32.14 8.28 16.88
C ILE A 387 -32.05 9.26 15.70
N PHE A 388 -31.48 10.45 15.89
CA PHE A 388 -31.29 11.42 14.81
C PHE A 388 -30.33 10.90 13.73
N LEU A 389 -29.34 10.07 14.10
CA LEU A 389 -28.45 9.44 13.13
C LEU A 389 -29.17 8.37 12.31
N VAL A 390 -30.05 7.59 12.94
CA VAL A 390 -30.88 6.58 12.27
C VAL A 390 -31.82 7.28 11.28
N LYS A 391 -32.56 8.29 11.76
CA LYS A 391 -33.47 9.11 10.93
C LYS A 391 -32.73 9.77 9.77
N LEU A 392 -31.51 10.27 9.97
CA LEU A 392 -30.70 10.86 8.91
C LEU A 392 -30.38 9.84 7.81
N VAL A 393 -29.96 8.62 8.20
CA VAL A 393 -29.70 7.55 7.24
C VAL A 393 -30.98 7.16 6.51
N ASP A 394 -32.09 6.96 7.21
CA ASP A 394 -33.36 6.59 6.58
C ASP A 394 -33.83 7.64 5.57
N THR A 395 -33.72 8.93 5.93
CA THR A 395 -34.04 10.05 5.03
C THR A 395 -33.13 10.07 3.80
N GLN A 396 -31.83 9.85 3.97
CA GLN A 396 -30.88 9.78 2.84
C GLN A 396 -31.20 8.63 1.88
N TYR A 397 -31.62 7.47 2.39
CA TYR A 397 -31.96 6.32 1.55
C TYR A 397 -33.30 6.50 0.84
N ALA A 398 -34.27 7.14 1.50
CA ALA A 398 -35.57 7.51 0.92
C ALA A 398 -35.43 8.55 -0.20
N GLU A 399 -34.65 9.61 0.02
CA GLU A 399 -34.40 10.67 -0.97
C GLU A 399 -33.47 10.22 -2.11
N GLY A 400 -32.67 9.17 -1.89
CA GLY A 400 -31.77 8.58 -2.89
C GLY A 400 -30.41 9.26 -3.05
N LEU A 401 -30.23 10.46 -2.46
CA LEU A 401 -28.96 11.20 -2.42
C LEU A 401 -28.55 11.45 -0.96
N HIS A 402 -27.24 11.47 -0.69
CA HIS A 402 -26.72 11.57 0.67
C HIS A 402 -26.24 12.99 1.02
N LEU A 403 -26.81 13.60 2.07
CA LEU A 403 -26.25 14.80 2.71
C LEU A 403 -24.90 14.49 3.39
N GLY A 404 -24.85 13.46 4.22
CA GLY A 404 -23.64 12.92 4.81
C GLY A 404 -22.99 11.93 3.85
N THR A 405 -22.12 12.40 2.96
CA THR A 405 -21.52 11.60 1.87
C THR A 405 -20.91 10.26 2.29
N LYS A 406 -20.53 10.09 3.56
CA LYS A 406 -19.86 8.90 4.08
C LYS A 406 -20.71 8.06 5.03
N ILE A 407 -21.78 8.62 5.63
CA ILE A 407 -22.63 7.88 6.57
C ILE A 407 -23.62 7.02 5.79
N THR A 408 -23.69 5.74 6.13
CA THR A 408 -24.52 4.73 5.45
C THR A 408 -25.11 3.76 6.47
N ILE A 409 -26.01 2.87 6.03
CA ILE A 409 -26.62 1.82 6.90
C ILE A 409 -25.55 1.01 7.65
N ARG A 410 -24.38 0.81 7.03
CA ARG A 410 -23.23 0.14 7.65
C ARG A 410 -22.77 0.78 8.96
N HIS A 411 -22.93 2.11 9.09
CA HIS A 411 -22.58 2.85 10.30
C HIS A 411 -23.59 2.63 11.43
N MET A 412 -24.84 2.29 11.09
CA MET A 412 -25.88 1.97 12.06
C MET A 412 -25.71 0.54 12.59
N HIS A 413 -25.29 -0.41 11.73
CA HIS A 413 -24.92 -1.77 12.14
C HIS A 413 -23.48 -1.89 12.66
N TRP A 414 -23.07 -0.92 13.47
CA TRP A 414 -21.68 -0.79 13.91
C TRP A 414 -21.21 -1.90 14.85
N VAL A 415 -22.10 -2.63 15.53
CA VAL A 415 -21.76 -3.66 16.52
C VAL A 415 -20.81 -4.72 15.94
N ARG A 416 -21.04 -5.13 14.68
CA ARG A 416 -20.18 -6.09 13.94
C ARG A 416 -18.80 -5.51 13.61
N GLU A 417 -18.68 -4.20 13.59
CA GLU A 417 -17.47 -3.44 13.24
C GLU A 417 -17.03 -2.49 14.36
N LYS A 418 -17.25 -2.88 15.63
CA LYS A 418 -16.89 -2.11 16.84
C LYS A 418 -15.45 -1.58 16.85
N MET A 419 -14.51 -2.33 16.27
CA MET A 419 -13.08 -1.98 16.22
C MET A 419 -12.66 -1.08 15.05
N LYS A 420 -13.55 -0.80 14.08
CA LYS A 420 -13.17 0.01 12.91
C LYS A 420 -13.24 1.50 13.21
N VAL A 421 -12.08 2.12 13.42
CA VAL A 421 -11.91 3.58 13.64
C VAL A 421 -12.54 4.39 12.49
N LYS A 422 -12.39 3.92 11.25
CA LYS A 422 -12.98 4.59 10.08
C LYS A 422 -14.50 4.79 10.21
N ILE A 423 -15.22 3.82 10.77
CA ILE A 423 -16.67 3.93 10.94
C ILE A 423 -16.98 4.90 12.07
N ALA A 424 -16.24 4.84 13.19
CA ALA A 424 -16.45 5.75 14.31
C ALA A 424 -16.22 7.22 13.92
N THR A 425 -15.12 7.50 13.22
CA THR A 425 -14.77 8.85 12.74
C THR A 425 -15.74 9.36 11.66
N GLN A 426 -16.29 8.48 10.82
CA GLN A 426 -17.31 8.86 9.82
C GLN A 426 -18.67 9.14 10.46
N THR A 427 -19.07 8.37 11.49
CA THR A 427 -20.29 8.63 12.27
C THR A 427 -20.19 9.97 13.01
N LEU A 428 -19.09 10.19 13.72
CA LEU A 428 -18.82 11.42 14.47
C LEU A 428 -18.09 12.44 13.60
N SER A 429 -18.60 12.69 12.39
CA SER A 429 -17.98 13.61 11.44
C SER A 429 -18.71 14.94 11.36
N ARG A 430 -17.97 15.99 11.03
CA ARG A 430 -18.55 17.31 10.77
C ARG A 430 -19.63 17.31 9.70
N SER A 431 -19.48 16.51 8.64
CA SER A 431 -20.51 16.41 7.59
C SER A 431 -21.83 15.85 8.10
N VAL A 432 -21.83 15.05 9.16
CA VAL A 432 -23.04 14.53 9.81
C VAL A 432 -23.65 15.63 10.68
N SER A 433 -22.85 16.36 11.45
CA SER A 433 -23.30 17.55 12.20
C SER A 433 -23.94 18.59 11.28
N ASP A 434 -23.29 18.97 10.18
CA ASP A 434 -23.82 19.94 9.22
C ASP A 434 -25.12 19.45 8.57
N ALA A 435 -25.26 18.14 8.33
CA ALA A 435 -26.47 17.55 7.78
C ALA A 435 -27.64 17.60 8.78
N LEU A 436 -27.40 17.32 10.06
CA LEU A 436 -28.41 17.44 11.12
C LEU A 436 -28.87 18.89 11.28
N LEU A 437 -27.95 19.84 11.33
CA LEU A 437 -28.27 21.27 11.43
C LEU A 437 -29.04 21.77 10.20
N TYR A 438 -28.71 21.29 9.01
CA TYR A 438 -29.43 21.61 7.78
C TYR A 438 -30.88 21.08 7.82
N LEU A 439 -31.09 19.85 8.27
CA LEU A 439 -32.43 19.27 8.38
C LEU A 439 -33.28 19.92 9.48
N SER A 440 -32.66 20.30 10.59
CA SER A 440 -33.31 20.97 11.72
C SER A 440 -33.63 22.44 11.42
N ASN A 441 -32.64 23.22 11.00
CA ASN A 441 -32.76 24.69 10.95
C ASN A 441 -33.19 25.22 9.58
N ASP A 442 -32.73 24.61 8.48
CA ASP A 442 -33.00 25.12 7.13
C ASP A 442 -34.27 24.48 6.55
N LEU A 443 -34.37 23.15 6.57
CA LEU A 443 -35.55 22.43 6.07
C LEU A 443 -36.66 22.27 7.11
N LYS A 444 -36.37 22.52 8.40
CA LYS A 444 -37.33 22.46 9.52
C LYS A 444 -38.20 21.21 9.53
N LEU A 445 -37.59 20.05 9.27
CA LEU A 445 -38.32 18.78 9.27
C LEU A 445 -38.75 18.41 10.71
N PRO A 446 -40.02 18.01 10.92
CA PRO A 446 -40.53 17.72 12.27
C PRO A 446 -39.76 16.58 12.96
N ASN A 447 -39.24 15.63 12.18
CA ASN A 447 -38.49 14.48 12.68
C ASN A 447 -37.14 14.83 13.30
N PHE A 448 -36.61 16.03 13.04
CA PHE A 448 -35.30 16.52 13.46
C PHE A 448 -35.38 17.69 14.45
N ARG A 449 -36.57 17.99 14.98
CA ARG A 449 -36.72 18.98 16.05
C ARG A 449 -35.81 18.60 17.24
N ASN A 450 -35.04 19.58 17.74
CA ASN A 450 -34.05 19.42 18.81
C ASN A 450 -32.78 18.62 18.45
N ALA A 451 -32.48 18.40 17.16
CA ALA A 451 -31.24 17.72 16.76
C ALA A 451 -29.95 18.56 16.99
N ASP A 452 -30.07 19.82 17.38
CA ASP A 452 -28.94 20.76 17.50
C ASP A 452 -27.92 20.33 18.55
N ALA A 453 -28.37 19.87 19.73
CA ALA A 453 -27.48 19.36 20.78
C ALA A 453 -26.67 18.13 20.29
N THR A 454 -27.32 17.23 19.54
CA THR A 454 -26.64 16.08 18.91
C THR A 454 -25.63 16.52 17.86
N ALA A 455 -25.95 17.55 17.06
CA ALA A 455 -25.03 18.09 16.08
C ALA A 455 -23.82 18.78 16.72
N VAL A 456 -24.01 19.50 17.83
CA VAL A 456 -22.92 20.14 18.61
C VAL A 456 -22.00 19.08 19.20
N PHE A 457 -22.56 18.03 19.81
CA PHE A 457 -21.79 16.90 20.33
C PHE A 457 -20.88 16.29 19.25
N ILE A 458 -21.46 15.93 18.09
CA ILE A 458 -20.73 15.35 16.97
C ILE A 458 -19.60 16.28 16.50
N ARG A 459 -19.86 17.59 16.44
CA ARG A 459 -18.90 18.58 15.98
C ARG A 459 -17.73 18.74 16.95
N LYS A 460 -17.99 18.87 18.26
CA LYS A 460 -16.95 18.98 19.29
C LYS A 460 -16.01 17.77 19.26
N PHE A 461 -16.54 16.55 19.17
CA PHE A 461 -15.70 15.34 19.09
C PHE A 461 -14.97 15.19 17.74
N ASN A 462 -15.55 15.62 16.61
CA ASN A 462 -14.85 15.67 15.33
C ASN A 462 -13.62 16.60 15.41
N ASP A 463 -13.83 17.82 15.91
CA ASP A 463 -12.80 18.86 15.95
C ASP A 463 -11.70 18.50 16.96
N LEU A 464 -12.08 17.89 18.09
CA LEU A 464 -11.15 17.31 19.04
C LEU A 464 -10.31 16.19 18.41
N PHE A 465 -10.94 15.22 17.74
CA PHE A 465 -10.19 14.16 17.06
C PHE A 465 -9.26 14.69 15.97
N ASP A 466 -9.72 15.66 15.16
CA ASP A 466 -8.91 16.29 14.11
C ASP A 466 -7.70 17.03 14.69
N SER A 467 -7.85 17.70 15.84
CA SER A 467 -6.76 18.38 16.57
C SER A 467 -5.69 17.41 17.09
N LEU A 468 -6.10 16.21 17.47
CA LEU A 468 -5.24 15.14 17.99
C LEU A 468 -4.67 14.23 16.88
N ASN A 469 -5.06 14.45 15.62
CA ASN A 469 -4.62 13.66 14.46
C ASN A 469 -4.14 14.55 13.30
N SER A 470 -3.36 15.58 13.64
CA SER A 470 -2.79 16.52 12.67
C SER A 470 -1.64 15.89 11.89
N ARG A 471 -1.75 15.91 10.55
CA ARG A 471 -0.80 15.27 9.62
C ARG A 471 -0.09 16.24 8.69
N ASN A 472 -0.76 17.34 8.31
CA ASN A 472 -0.30 18.22 7.25
C ASN A 472 -0.16 19.65 7.75
N ARG A 473 1.01 20.25 7.54
CA ARG A 473 1.28 21.66 7.86
C ARG A 473 0.36 22.62 7.10
N LEU A 474 0.04 22.28 5.84
CA LEU A 474 -0.77 23.09 4.94
C LEU A 474 -2.26 22.66 4.93
N ALA A 475 -2.71 21.99 5.99
CA ALA A 475 -4.12 21.65 6.11
C ALA A 475 -4.98 22.93 6.08
N LYS A 476 -5.99 22.94 5.21
CA LYS A 476 -6.94 24.07 5.09
C LYS A 476 -7.78 24.25 6.34
N TYR A 477 -8.05 23.16 7.05
CA TYR A 477 -8.89 23.20 8.24
C TYR A 477 -8.06 23.50 9.49
N LYS A 478 -8.54 24.46 10.29
CA LYS A 478 -7.88 24.98 11.50
C LYS A 478 -7.38 23.87 12.43
N PHE A 479 -8.26 22.96 12.84
CA PHE A 479 -7.89 21.88 13.76
C PHE A 479 -7.06 20.75 13.11
N LYS A 480 -6.91 20.72 11.78
CA LYS A 480 -5.99 19.78 11.10
C LYS A 480 -4.59 20.33 10.92
N ARG A 481 -4.35 21.61 11.26
CA ARG A 481 -3.02 22.22 11.24
C ARG A 481 -2.21 21.74 12.45
N PRO A 482 -0.88 21.77 12.37
CA PRO A 482 -0.04 21.42 13.51
C PRO A 482 -0.19 22.44 14.64
N LEU A 483 0.05 21.98 15.86
CA LEU A 483 0.11 22.87 17.01
C LEU A 483 1.40 23.70 16.90
N SER A 484 1.24 25.01 16.83
CA SER A 484 2.32 25.98 16.62
C SER A 484 1.99 27.29 17.35
N PRO A 485 2.95 28.21 17.54
CA PRO A 485 2.69 29.50 18.17
C PRO A 485 1.55 30.30 17.52
N ALA A 486 1.37 30.15 16.20
CA ALA A 486 0.29 30.82 15.47
C ALA A 486 -1.11 30.21 15.72
N THR A 487 -1.18 28.92 16.07
CA THR A 487 -2.45 28.19 16.23
C THR A 487 -2.82 27.96 17.70
N VAL A 488 -1.95 28.33 18.64
CA VAL A 488 -2.08 27.92 20.05
C VAL A 488 -3.31 28.52 20.72
N ALA A 489 -3.56 29.82 20.55
CA ALA A 489 -4.65 30.52 21.23
C ALA A 489 -6.01 29.85 20.92
N ASP A 490 -6.18 29.57 19.64
CA ASP A 490 -7.32 28.88 19.06
C ASP A 490 -7.50 27.43 19.54
N PHE A 491 -6.40 26.68 19.66
CA PHE A 491 -6.44 25.30 20.14
C PHE A 491 -6.73 25.26 21.65
N PHE A 492 -6.11 26.15 22.42
CA PHE A 492 -6.24 26.15 23.87
C PHE A 492 -7.63 26.60 24.29
N SER A 493 -8.18 27.66 23.67
CA SER A 493 -9.56 28.08 23.93
C SER A 493 -10.57 26.98 23.60
N PHE A 494 -10.36 26.27 22.49
CA PHE A 494 -11.19 25.12 22.12
C PHE A 494 -11.03 23.95 23.09
N PHE A 495 -9.81 23.66 23.52
CA PHE A 495 -9.54 22.61 24.51
C PHE A 495 -10.18 22.90 25.86
N ASP A 496 -10.20 24.17 26.29
CA ASP A 496 -10.89 24.58 27.53
C ASP A 496 -12.41 24.39 27.39
N ASP A 497 -13.01 24.89 26.30
CA ASP A 497 -14.44 24.72 25.99
C ASP A 497 -14.85 23.24 25.94
N VAL A 498 -14.10 22.40 25.21
CA VAL A 498 -14.40 20.97 25.11
C VAL A 498 -14.16 20.24 26.42
N SER A 499 -13.17 20.64 27.22
CA SER A 499 -12.94 20.03 28.54
C SER A 499 -14.12 20.29 29.48
N ILE A 500 -14.63 21.52 29.51
CA ILE A 500 -15.82 21.90 30.29
C ILE A 500 -17.03 21.11 29.78
N TYR A 501 -17.22 21.05 28.47
CA TYR A 501 -18.31 20.31 27.85
C TYR A 501 -18.28 18.82 28.24
N ILE A 502 -17.12 18.16 28.17
CA ILE A 502 -16.99 16.74 28.54
C ILE A 502 -17.29 16.51 30.02
N LYS A 503 -16.87 17.42 30.91
CA LYS A 503 -17.15 17.34 32.35
C LYS A 503 -18.65 17.45 32.65
N ASN A 504 -19.37 18.27 31.89
CA ASN A 504 -20.79 18.52 32.10
C ASN A 504 -21.71 17.51 31.39
N LEU A 505 -21.18 16.60 30.57
CA LEU A 505 -21.99 15.55 29.96
C LEU A 505 -22.44 14.54 31.01
N LYS A 506 -23.73 14.17 30.97
CA LYS A 506 -24.34 13.19 31.85
C LYS A 506 -24.89 12.00 31.05
N LEU A 507 -24.81 10.82 31.65
CA LEU A 507 -25.45 9.59 31.22
C LEU A 507 -26.48 9.20 32.29
N ALA A 508 -27.76 9.23 31.95
CA ALA A 508 -28.85 8.93 32.88
C ALA A 508 -28.72 9.69 34.22
N SER A 509 -28.45 11.00 34.13
CA SER A 509 -28.26 11.92 35.28
C SER A 509 -26.96 11.76 36.09
N ILE A 510 -26.08 10.82 35.73
CA ILE A 510 -24.74 10.67 36.33
C ILE A 510 -23.69 11.29 35.40
N PRO A 511 -22.71 12.06 35.89
CA PRO A 511 -21.61 12.55 35.06
C PRO A 511 -20.92 11.41 34.30
N ILE A 512 -20.66 11.59 33.00
CA ILE A 512 -20.06 10.55 32.15
C ILE A 512 -18.70 10.07 32.68
N ILE A 513 -17.97 10.96 33.37
CA ILE A 513 -16.65 10.66 33.93
C ILE A 513 -16.73 9.71 35.13
N GLU A 514 -17.87 9.63 35.82
CA GLU A 514 -18.08 8.68 36.92
C GLU A 514 -18.67 7.35 36.43
N SER A 515 -19.20 7.34 35.21
CA SER A 515 -19.79 6.15 34.62
C SER A 515 -18.76 5.03 34.37
N PRO A 516 -19.19 3.76 34.34
CA PRO A 516 -18.32 2.64 33.94
C PRO A 516 -17.80 2.75 32.49
N ARG A 517 -18.34 3.69 31.68
CA ARG A 517 -17.96 3.93 30.28
C ARG A 517 -17.10 5.20 30.10
N LYS A 518 -16.46 5.67 31.18
CA LYS A 518 -15.65 6.90 31.22
C LYS A 518 -14.40 6.91 30.34
N THR A 519 -13.82 5.75 30.04
CA THR A 519 -12.47 5.63 29.45
C THR A 519 -12.24 6.50 28.21
N GLY A 520 -13.19 6.52 27.27
CA GLY A 520 -13.05 7.31 26.04
C GLY A 520 -13.02 8.82 26.29
N PHE A 521 -13.83 9.29 27.25
CA PHE A 521 -13.97 10.70 27.60
C PHE A 521 -12.80 11.17 28.46
N LEU A 522 -12.46 10.38 29.49
CA LEU A 522 -11.30 10.62 30.35
C LEU A 522 -10.01 10.64 29.52
N GLY A 523 -9.88 9.73 28.55
CA GLY A 523 -8.67 9.69 27.73
C GLY A 523 -8.48 10.92 26.84
N PHE A 524 -9.58 11.51 26.36
CA PHE A 524 -9.51 12.79 25.67
C PHE A 524 -9.07 13.94 26.59
N LEU A 525 -9.56 13.98 27.84
CA LEU A 525 -9.13 14.99 28.82
C LEU A 525 -7.63 14.86 29.14
N ILE A 526 -7.13 13.62 29.31
CA ILE A 526 -5.70 13.34 29.53
C ILE A 526 -4.89 13.85 28.33
N CYS A 527 -5.33 13.57 27.10
CA CYS A 527 -4.64 14.04 25.89
C CYS A 527 -4.57 15.56 25.81
N ILE A 528 -5.66 16.26 26.16
CA ILE A 528 -5.72 17.73 26.17
C ILE A 528 -4.65 18.29 27.12
N ASN A 529 -4.61 17.80 28.36
CA ASN A 529 -3.64 18.26 29.37
C ASN A 529 -2.20 17.94 28.98
N SER A 530 -1.95 16.73 28.48
CA SER A 530 -0.63 16.32 28.01
C SER A 530 -0.13 17.13 26.82
N ILE A 531 -1.00 17.51 25.87
CA ILE A 531 -0.61 18.33 24.73
C ILE A 531 -0.34 19.78 25.15
N LYS A 532 -1.13 20.33 26.07
CA LYS A 532 -0.84 21.63 26.67
C LYS A 532 0.52 21.61 27.38
N GLY A 533 0.83 20.53 28.10
CA GLY A 533 2.13 20.30 28.72
C GLY A 533 3.27 20.23 27.71
N LEU A 534 3.14 19.38 26.68
CA LEU A 534 4.13 19.26 25.60
C LEU A 534 4.41 20.59 24.90
N TYR A 535 3.37 21.39 24.63
CA TYR A 535 3.52 22.72 24.05
C TYR A 535 4.33 23.64 24.95
N LYS A 536 4.00 23.70 26.24
CA LYS A 536 4.71 24.54 27.22
C LYS A 536 6.16 24.12 27.39
N THR A 537 6.45 22.82 27.38
CA THR A 537 7.81 22.32 27.59
C THR A 537 8.69 22.48 26.35
N TYR A 538 8.20 22.18 25.16
CA TYR A 538 9.06 22.07 23.96
C TYR A 538 8.90 23.21 22.96
N ILE A 539 7.71 23.82 22.85
CA ILE A 539 7.48 24.92 21.89
C ILE A 539 7.82 26.27 22.54
N LEU A 540 7.38 26.52 23.78
CA LEU A 540 7.70 27.80 24.45
C LEU A 540 9.21 27.95 24.72
N LYS A 541 9.91 26.86 25.05
CA LYS A 541 11.38 26.85 25.20
C LYS A 541 12.13 26.88 23.86
N ASN A 542 11.40 27.02 22.75
CA ASN A 542 11.93 27.10 21.38
C ASN A 542 12.76 25.87 20.92
N GLU A 543 12.52 24.70 21.51
CA GLU A 543 13.17 23.44 21.12
C GLU A 543 12.51 22.84 19.87
N LEU A 544 11.19 23.01 19.73
CA LEU A 544 10.39 22.55 18.58
C LEU A 544 9.59 23.71 17.98
N LYS A 545 9.57 23.79 16.63
CA LYS A 545 8.79 24.83 15.91
C LYS A 545 7.28 24.54 15.91
N TYR A 546 6.90 23.27 15.86
CA TYR A 546 5.52 22.81 15.83
C TYR A 546 5.47 21.32 16.19
N ILE A 547 4.29 20.83 16.59
CA ILE A 547 4.03 19.42 16.88
C ILE A 547 2.95 18.88 15.94
N LEU A 548 3.22 17.72 15.33
CA LEU A 548 2.24 16.94 14.57
C LEU A 548 1.68 15.85 15.47
N THR A 549 0.42 16.00 15.88
CA THR A 549 -0.23 15.10 16.85
C THR A 549 -0.41 13.66 16.33
N ASN A 550 -0.45 13.44 15.00
CA ASN A 550 -0.43 12.08 14.43
C ASN A 550 0.84 11.27 14.79
N LYS A 551 1.95 11.93 15.13
CA LYS A 551 3.17 11.24 15.59
C LYS A 551 3.08 10.72 17.02
N LEU A 552 2.07 11.16 17.76
CA LEU A 552 1.74 10.73 19.11
C LEU A 552 0.67 9.62 19.12
N SER A 553 0.26 9.10 17.96
CA SER A 553 -0.77 8.05 17.86
C SER A 553 -0.14 6.65 17.82
N GLN A 554 -0.92 5.68 18.27
CA GLN A 554 -0.60 4.24 18.23
C GLN A 554 -0.76 3.62 16.83
N ASP A 555 -1.36 4.34 15.87
CA ASP A 555 -1.51 3.91 14.47
C ASP A 555 -0.19 3.40 13.86
N HIS A 556 0.96 3.95 14.29
CA HIS A 556 2.29 3.54 13.80
C HIS A 556 2.63 2.09 14.12
N LEU A 557 2.18 1.62 15.29
CA LEU A 557 2.39 0.28 15.80
C LEU A 557 1.33 -0.69 15.24
N GLU A 558 0.08 -0.26 15.08
CA GLU A 558 -0.94 -1.05 14.34
C GLU A 558 -0.49 -1.36 12.90
N LEU A 559 0.13 -0.39 12.21
CA LEU A 559 0.72 -0.61 10.88
C LEU A 559 1.83 -1.66 10.91
N PHE A 560 2.63 -1.67 11.97
CA PHE A 560 3.70 -2.65 12.15
C PHE A 560 3.13 -4.05 12.39
N PHE A 561 2.10 -4.20 13.23
CA PHE A 561 1.38 -5.46 13.40
C PHE A 561 0.73 -5.93 12.10
N GLY A 562 0.13 -5.02 11.32
CA GLY A 562 -0.39 -5.33 10.00
C GLY A 562 0.68 -5.86 9.04
N ALA A 563 1.91 -5.33 9.15
CA ALA A 563 3.06 -5.81 8.38
C ALA A 563 3.52 -7.20 8.80
N ILE A 564 3.59 -7.47 10.11
CA ILE A 564 3.91 -8.78 10.67
C ILE A 564 2.91 -9.83 10.17
N ARG A 565 1.61 -9.56 10.34
CA ARG A 565 0.54 -10.46 9.87
C ARG A 565 0.60 -10.67 8.35
N GLY A 566 0.89 -9.60 7.59
CA GLY A 566 1.04 -9.68 6.14
C GLY A 566 2.18 -10.59 5.66
N LYS A 567 3.21 -10.85 6.49
CA LYS A 567 4.28 -11.79 6.14
C LYS A 567 3.86 -13.26 6.22
N GLY A 568 2.80 -13.59 6.94
CA GLY A 568 2.20 -14.92 6.97
C GLY A 568 1.36 -15.28 5.73
N GLY A 569 1.21 -14.35 4.78
CA GLY A 569 0.41 -14.56 3.57
C GLY A 569 -1.07 -14.70 3.90
N PHE A 570 -1.62 -15.91 3.74
CA PHE A 570 -3.00 -16.21 4.13
C PHE A 570 -3.15 -16.54 5.62
N ASN A 571 -2.05 -16.80 6.33
CA ASN A 571 -2.08 -16.98 7.78
C ASN A 571 -1.96 -15.62 8.48
N ASN A 572 -3.09 -15.09 8.94
CA ASN A 572 -3.15 -13.81 9.65
C ASN A 572 -2.84 -13.91 11.15
N ASN A 573 -2.66 -15.13 11.69
CA ASN A 573 -2.36 -15.37 13.11
C ASN A 573 -0.97 -16.02 13.26
N PRO A 574 0.12 -15.22 13.42
CA PRO A 574 1.48 -15.74 13.51
C PRO A 574 1.72 -16.45 14.85
N SER A 575 2.52 -17.53 14.84
CA SER A 575 3.11 -18.09 16.07
C SER A 575 4.33 -17.25 16.51
N ALA A 576 4.83 -17.48 17.73
CA ALA A 576 6.01 -16.78 18.26
C ALA A 576 7.21 -16.81 17.29
N ARG A 577 7.51 -17.98 16.70
CA ARG A 577 8.55 -18.14 15.68
C ARG A 577 8.31 -17.31 14.42
N HIS A 578 7.07 -17.29 13.93
CA HIS A 578 6.71 -16.48 12.76
C HIS A 578 6.85 -14.99 13.07
N PHE A 579 6.47 -14.57 14.28
CA PHE A 579 6.65 -13.21 14.76
C PHE A 579 8.13 -12.82 14.78
N GLU A 580 8.99 -13.62 15.41
CA GLU A 580 10.44 -13.38 15.49
C GLU A 580 11.05 -13.25 14.08
N SER A 581 10.70 -14.15 13.17
CA SER A 581 11.19 -14.09 11.78
C SER A 581 10.69 -12.85 11.04
N ALA A 582 9.42 -12.47 11.23
CA ALA A 582 8.85 -11.27 10.62
C ALA A 582 9.48 -10.00 11.20
N TYR A 583 9.71 -9.94 12.51
CA TYR A 583 10.37 -8.85 13.21
C TYR A 583 11.78 -8.61 12.67
N LYS A 584 12.62 -9.66 12.60
CA LYS A 584 13.97 -9.60 12.02
C LYS A 584 13.96 -9.04 10.60
N ARG A 585 13.00 -9.49 9.77
CA ARG A 585 12.86 -9.01 8.40
C ARG A 585 12.43 -7.55 8.35
N LEU A 586 11.57 -7.09 9.25
CA LEU A 586 11.08 -5.71 9.31
C LEU A 586 12.12 -4.74 9.87
N LEU A 587 12.99 -5.19 10.77
CA LEU A 587 14.09 -4.38 11.31
C LEU A 587 15.12 -4.02 10.23
N ILE A 588 15.31 -4.89 9.24
CA ILE A 588 16.25 -4.67 8.13
C ILE A 588 15.62 -3.87 6.97
N HIS A 589 14.28 -3.87 6.82
CA HIS A 589 13.58 -3.31 5.64
C HIS A 589 12.71 -2.09 5.93
N THR A 590 12.98 -1.01 5.19
CA THR A 590 12.52 0.38 5.41
C THR A 590 11.10 0.70 4.91
N GLU A 591 10.62 0.02 3.87
CA GLU A 591 9.45 0.47 3.09
C GLU A 591 8.27 -0.51 3.24
N VAL A 592 7.71 -0.52 4.44
CA VAL A 592 6.49 -1.27 4.73
C VAL A 592 5.27 -0.48 4.25
N THR A 593 4.71 -0.87 3.10
CA THR A 593 3.34 -0.49 2.75
C THR A 593 2.38 -1.42 3.47
N GLY A 594 1.53 -0.88 4.36
CA GLY A 594 0.47 -1.64 5.02
C GLY A 594 -0.53 -2.24 4.01
N PRO A 595 -1.32 -3.27 4.41
CA PRO A 595 -2.32 -3.88 3.54
C PRO A 595 -3.39 -2.87 3.10
N LYS A 596 -3.76 -2.85 1.80
CA LYS A 596 -4.76 -1.93 1.21
C LYS A 596 -6.16 -2.01 1.88
N THR A 597 -6.43 -3.08 2.63
CA THR A 597 -7.70 -3.36 3.32
C THR A 597 -7.67 -3.06 4.82
N GLY A 598 -6.55 -2.59 5.37
CA GLY A 598 -6.43 -2.17 6.78
C GLY A 598 -7.25 -0.92 7.08
N ASN A 599 -7.45 -0.61 8.37
CA ASN A 599 -8.24 0.56 8.80
C ASN A 599 -7.58 1.91 8.47
N ILE A 600 -6.37 1.91 7.91
CA ILE A 600 -5.48 3.07 7.80
C ILE A 600 -5.30 3.44 6.33
N THR A 601 -5.32 4.75 6.04
CA THR A 601 -5.09 5.28 4.70
C THR A 601 -3.60 5.28 4.38
N VAL A 602 -3.22 4.76 3.20
CA VAL A 602 -1.86 4.47 2.71
C VAL A 602 -0.97 5.73 2.51
N SER A 603 -1.36 6.89 3.04
CA SER A 603 -0.74 8.18 2.73
C SER A 603 0.55 8.47 3.50
N ASP A 604 0.83 7.74 4.58
CA ASP A 604 1.99 7.99 5.43
C ASP A 604 3.16 7.07 5.03
N ARG A 605 4.00 7.54 4.11
CA ARG A 605 5.34 6.96 3.87
C ARG A 605 6.27 7.35 5.03
N LEU A 606 6.01 6.85 6.23
CA LEU A 606 6.98 6.91 7.34
C LEU A 606 7.87 5.68 7.24
N THR A 607 9.11 5.89 6.81
CA THR A 607 10.12 4.85 6.75
C THR A 607 10.42 4.34 8.15
N ILE A 608 10.30 3.03 8.39
CA ILE A 608 10.97 2.42 9.53
C ILE A 608 12.47 2.68 9.32
N LEU A 609 13.22 3.16 10.31
CA LEU A 609 14.65 3.50 10.13
C LEU A 609 15.40 2.31 9.52
N SER A 610 16.00 2.51 8.34
CA SER A 610 17.12 1.70 7.87
C SER A 610 18.26 2.62 7.44
N CYS A 611 19.46 2.04 7.41
CA CYS A 611 20.57 2.55 6.63
C CYS A 611 20.16 2.54 5.13
N GLY A 612 20.38 3.65 4.40
CA GLY A 612 19.69 4.06 3.15
C GLY A 612 19.82 3.16 1.91
N SER A 613 19.15 3.40 0.75
CA SER A 613 18.85 4.70 0.08
C SER A 613 17.71 4.65 -1.01
N GLY A 614 16.84 5.68 -1.08
CA GLY A 614 16.53 6.55 -2.27
C GLY A 614 15.66 6.15 -3.51
N ARG A 615 14.33 6.38 -3.45
CA ARG A 615 13.32 7.02 -4.37
C ARG A 615 12.98 6.62 -5.85
N GLN A 616 11.65 6.40 -6.04
CA GLN A 616 10.62 6.87 -7.05
C GLN A 616 10.64 6.51 -8.57
N ILE A 617 9.47 6.09 -9.10
CA ILE A 617 9.14 5.97 -10.54
C ILE A 617 7.72 6.51 -10.84
N THR A 618 7.60 7.19 -11.99
CA THR A 618 6.45 7.88 -12.61
C THR A 618 5.65 7.01 -13.58
N ALA A 619 4.49 7.50 -14.02
CA ALA A 619 3.53 6.87 -14.92
C ALA A 619 3.69 7.33 -16.38
N THR A 620 3.35 6.46 -17.34
CA THR A 620 2.51 6.68 -18.55
C THR A 620 2.52 5.40 -19.40
N ASP A 621 1.37 4.94 -19.88
CA ASP A 621 1.13 4.86 -21.33
C ASP A 621 -0.33 4.55 -21.69
N ASN A 622 -0.78 5.22 -22.74
CA ASN A 622 -2.09 5.15 -23.39
C ASN A 622 -2.20 3.91 -24.29
N GLY A 623 -3.43 3.45 -24.53
CA GLY A 623 -3.73 2.44 -25.55
C GLY A 623 -5.22 2.49 -25.90
N ASP A 624 -5.49 3.01 -27.09
CA ASP A 624 -6.80 3.31 -27.66
C ASP A 624 -7.58 2.09 -28.17
N ASP A 625 -8.91 2.27 -28.11
CA ASP A 625 -9.98 1.90 -29.04
C ASP A 625 -10.31 0.43 -29.43
N LEU A 626 -11.59 0.06 -29.24
CA LEU A 626 -12.34 -0.82 -30.15
C LEU A 626 -13.86 -0.80 -29.85
N LEU A 627 -14.58 0.07 -30.55
CA LEU A 627 -16.05 0.08 -30.70
C LEU A 627 -16.45 -0.67 -31.98
N THR A 628 -17.18 -1.80 -31.86
CA THR A 628 -18.32 -2.19 -32.74
C THR A 628 -18.81 -3.61 -32.40
N THR A 629 -20.04 -3.74 -31.89
CA THR A 629 -20.78 -5.02 -31.90
C THR A 629 -22.28 -4.78 -32.07
N LYS A 630 -22.93 -5.63 -32.88
CA LYS A 630 -24.36 -5.58 -33.29
C LYS A 630 -25.37 -5.46 -32.13
N GLU A 631 -24.99 -5.90 -30.93
CA GLU A 631 -25.83 -5.82 -29.72
C GLU A 631 -26.10 -4.38 -29.23
N TYR A 632 -25.33 -3.39 -29.69
CA TYR A 632 -25.53 -1.98 -29.33
C TYR A 632 -26.70 -1.32 -30.10
N LEU A 633 -26.95 -1.76 -31.34
CA LEU A 633 -27.97 -1.18 -32.22
C LEU A 633 -29.39 -1.58 -31.79
N ASP A 634 -29.58 -2.83 -31.35
CA ASP A 634 -30.89 -3.32 -30.88
C ASP A 634 -31.32 -2.69 -29.53
N PHE A 635 -30.34 -2.31 -28.70
CA PHE A 635 -30.58 -1.62 -27.44
C PHE A 635 -31.01 -0.15 -27.65
N GLU A 636 -30.43 0.53 -28.65
CA GLU A 636 -30.76 1.93 -28.98
C GLU A 636 -32.20 2.09 -29.49
N GLN A 637 -32.73 1.06 -30.17
CA GLN A 637 -34.12 0.99 -30.64
C GLN A 637 -35.10 0.92 -29.47
N SER A 638 -34.86 0.06 -28.46
CA SER A 638 -35.74 -0.06 -27.28
C SER A 638 -35.77 1.19 -26.38
N VAL A 639 -34.71 2.01 -26.42
CA VAL A 639 -34.61 3.24 -25.64
C VAL A 639 -35.39 4.38 -26.30
N LYS A 640 -35.54 4.38 -27.64
CA LYS A 640 -36.38 5.33 -28.37
C LYS A 640 -37.87 5.12 -28.06
N ASP A 641 -38.30 3.87 -27.95
CA ASP A 641 -39.70 3.53 -27.65
C ASP A 641 -40.12 3.86 -26.20
N ASN A 642 -39.17 3.95 -25.27
CA ASN A 642 -39.42 4.37 -23.89
C ASN A 642 -39.36 5.91 -23.71
N LEU A 643 -38.84 6.65 -24.69
CA LEU A 643 -38.71 8.11 -24.64
C LEU A 643 -40.06 8.82 -24.89
N THR A 644 -40.95 8.21 -25.67
CA THR A 644 -42.31 8.70 -25.94
C THR A 644 -43.19 8.69 -24.69
N VAL A 645 -42.91 7.78 -23.73
CA VAL A 645 -43.59 7.71 -22.42
C VAL A 645 -43.15 8.86 -21.48
N TYR A 646 -41.95 9.41 -21.67
CA TYR A 646 -41.37 10.47 -20.82
C TYR A 646 -42.09 11.82 -21.00
N GLN A 647 -42.60 12.12 -22.20
CA GLN A 647 -43.29 13.38 -22.49
C GLN A 647 -44.70 13.45 -21.86
N SER A 648 -45.30 12.30 -21.53
CA SER A 648 -46.69 12.20 -21.07
C SER A 648 -46.87 12.23 -19.54
N SER A 649 -45.78 12.19 -18.76
CA SER A 649 -45.85 11.99 -17.29
C SER A 649 -45.02 13.02 -16.49
N SER A 650 -45.04 14.29 -16.90
CA SER A 650 -44.17 15.36 -16.37
C SER A 650 -44.41 15.77 -14.89
N SER A 651 -45.50 15.35 -14.24
CA SER A 651 -45.83 15.78 -12.87
C SER A 651 -45.36 14.82 -11.75
N ALA A 652 -44.94 13.60 -12.07
CA ALA A 652 -44.60 12.56 -11.08
C ALA A 652 -43.11 12.53 -10.64
N TRP A 653 -42.27 13.45 -11.13
CA TRP A 653 -40.80 13.34 -11.06
C TRP A 653 -40.08 14.61 -10.55
N ASN A 654 -40.81 15.51 -9.88
CA ASN A 654 -40.23 16.71 -9.31
C ASN A 654 -39.22 16.38 -8.20
N LEU A 655 -38.10 17.09 -8.20
CA LEU A 655 -37.06 16.99 -7.19
C LEU A 655 -37.55 17.65 -5.90
N THR A 656 -37.27 17.04 -4.75
CA THR A 656 -37.50 17.68 -3.45
C THR A 656 -36.47 18.81 -3.25
N VAL A 657 -36.82 19.83 -2.46
CA VAL A 657 -35.88 20.90 -2.05
C VAL A 657 -34.59 20.32 -1.46
N TYR A 658 -34.69 19.16 -0.79
CA TYR A 658 -33.54 18.37 -0.34
C TYR A 658 -32.63 17.97 -1.50
N THR A 659 -33.17 17.29 -2.51
CA THR A 659 -32.40 16.78 -3.65
C THR A 659 -31.82 17.90 -4.51
N GLU A 660 -32.55 18.99 -4.72
CA GLU A 660 -32.07 20.16 -5.47
C GLU A 660 -30.83 20.78 -4.81
N ASN A 661 -30.87 21.01 -3.50
CA ASN A 661 -29.74 21.54 -2.74
C ASN A 661 -28.51 20.60 -2.75
N VAL A 662 -28.74 19.28 -2.78
CA VAL A 662 -27.66 18.28 -2.92
C VAL A 662 -27.07 18.28 -4.33
N VAL A 663 -27.89 18.35 -5.38
CA VAL A 663 -27.43 18.43 -6.78
C VAL A 663 -26.63 19.71 -7.01
N GLN A 664 -27.04 20.84 -6.45
CA GLN A 664 -26.28 22.09 -6.46
C GLN A 664 -24.90 21.93 -5.80
N TYR A 665 -24.83 21.20 -4.67
CA TYR A 665 -23.55 20.88 -4.04
C TYR A 665 -22.66 19.98 -4.91
N ILE A 666 -23.23 18.96 -5.56
CA ILE A 666 -22.51 18.06 -6.48
C ILE A 666 -22.01 18.85 -7.71
N SER A 667 -22.78 19.81 -8.20
CA SER A 667 -22.42 20.66 -9.34
C SER A 667 -21.10 21.39 -9.11
N GLY A 668 -20.86 21.92 -7.90
CA GLY A 668 -19.57 22.53 -7.53
C GLY A 668 -18.39 21.54 -7.59
N PHE A 669 -18.62 20.26 -7.26
CA PHE A 669 -17.60 19.22 -7.40
C PHE A 669 -17.32 18.87 -8.88
N VAL A 670 -18.35 18.88 -9.73
CA VAL A 670 -18.20 18.68 -11.18
C VAL A 670 -17.34 19.79 -11.77
N VAL A 671 -17.61 21.06 -11.46
CA VAL A 671 -16.81 22.20 -11.92
C VAL A 671 -15.35 22.09 -11.47
N LYS A 672 -15.12 21.74 -10.21
CA LYS A 672 -13.75 21.53 -9.69
C LYS A 672 -12.97 20.46 -10.47
N THR A 673 -13.67 19.44 -10.97
CA THR A 673 -13.05 18.37 -11.77
C THR A 673 -12.80 18.85 -13.19
N LEU A 674 -13.76 19.54 -13.80
CA LEU A 674 -13.67 20.09 -15.15
C LEU A 674 -12.55 21.14 -15.29
N LYS A 675 -12.30 21.96 -14.27
CA LYS A 675 -11.17 22.92 -14.26
C LYS A 675 -9.79 22.30 -14.50
N LYS A 676 -9.62 21.00 -14.28
CA LYS A 676 -8.36 20.30 -14.56
C LYS A 676 -8.25 19.85 -16.02
N CYS A 677 -9.37 19.79 -16.72
CA CYS A 677 -9.47 19.20 -18.06
C CYS A 677 -9.77 20.25 -19.14
N VAL A 678 -10.45 21.35 -18.79
CA VAL A 678 -10.82 22.41 -19.74
C VAL A 678 -9.62 23.35 -19.93
N THR A 679 -9.14 23.42 -21.16
CA THR A 679 -8.01 24.28 -21.58
C THR A 679 -8.46 25.65 -22.08
N CYS A 680 -9.72 25.78 -22.54
CA CYS A 680 -10.29 27.06 -22.99
C CYS A 680 -10.61 28.00 -21.82
N ALA A 681 -10.06 29.23 -21.85
CA ALA A 681 -10.25 30.24 -20.81
C ALA A 681 -11.72 30.71 -20.71
N LYS A 682 -12.40 30.96 -21.84
CA LYS A 682 -13.82 31.38 -21.88
C LYS A 682 -14.74 30.30 -21.30
N CYS A 683 -14.54 29.03 -21.66
CA CYS A 683 -15.29 27.91 -21.08
C CYS A 683 -15.03 27.75 -19.56
N ALA A 684 -13.81 27.99 -19.10
CA ALA A 684 -13.47 27.89 -17.68
C ALA A 684 -14.13 28.98 -16.84
N GLU A 685 -14.33 30.19 -17.40
CA GLU A 685 -15.06 31.28 -16.76
C GLU A 685 -16.57 31.01 -16.67
N ILE A 686 -17.19 30.48 -17.73
CA ILE A 686 -18.64 30.14 -17.76
C ILE A 686 -19.04 29.11 -16.69
N LEU A 687 -18.11 28.27 -16.24
CA LEU A 687 -18.37 27.23 -15.25
C LEU A 687 -18.53 27.77 -13.81
N GLU A 688 -18.05 28.97 -13.50
CA GLU A 688 -18.11 29.55 -12.16
C GLU A 688 -18.97 30.82 -12.12
N SER A 689 -19.70 30.99 -11.02
CA SER A 689 -20.37 32.26 -10.70
C SER A 689 -19.95 32.76 -9.33
N ALA A 690 -20.03 34.08 -9.11
CA ALA A 690 -19.68 34.71 -7.83
C ALA A 690 -20.73 34.47 -6.72
N THR A 691 -21.98 34.19 -7.09
CA THR A 691 -23.14 34.13 -6.19
C THR A 691 -23.26 32.76 -5.48
N VAL A 692 -23.67 32.79 -4.21
CA VAL A 692 -23.88 31.59 -3.38
C VAL A 692 -25.35 31.21 -3.46
N ILE A 693 -25.66 30.02 -3.99
CA ILE A 693 -27.05 29.69 -4.35
C ILE A 693 -27.74 28.78 -3.32
N SER A 694 -27.02 27.97 -2.53
CA SER A 694 -27.66 26.96 -1.65
C SER A 694 -27.35 27.07 -0.15
N SER A 695 -28.35 26.81 0.70
CA SER A 695 -28.22 26.76 2.18
C SER A 695 -27.25 25.66 2.62
N LEU A 696 -27.23 24.52 1.91
CA LEU A 696 -26.29 23.43 2.16
C LEU A 696 -24.83 23.80 1.85
N GLN A 697 -24.59 24.56 0.77
CA GLN A 697 -23.26 25.03 0.41
C GLN A 697 -22.70 25.99 1.46
N LYS A 698 -23.54 26.91 1.98
CA LYS A 698 -23.15 27.83 3.08
C LYS A 698 -22.66 27.05 4.31
N ARG A 699 -23.39 26.01 4.72
CA ARG A 699 -23.00 25.19 5.88
C ARG A 699 -21.74 24.37 5.63
N LYS A 700 -21.53 23.86 4.41
CA LYS A 700 -20.37 23.02 4.06
C LYS A 700 -19.14 23.80 3.58
N GLN A 701 -19.16 25.13 3.60
CA GLN A 701 -18.08 25.95 3.05
C GLN A 701 -16.86 25.95 3.99
N TYR A 702 -15.81 25.23 3.60
CA TYR A 702 -14.53 25.19 4.31
C TYR A 702 -13.38 25.56 3.37
N GLY A 703 -13.17 26.87 3.21
CA GLY A 703 -12.21 27.47 2.27
C GLY A 703 -12.82 27.71 0.88
N ASN A 704 -12.01 27.59 -0.18
CA ASN A 704 -12.43 27.82 -1.56
C ASN A 704 -13.29 26.64 -2.07
N LEU A 705 -14.56 26.58 -1.64
CA LEU A 705 -15.56 25.76 -2.30
C LEU A 705 -15.83 26.38 -3.67
N VAL A 706 -15.72 25.56 -4.71
CA VAL A 706 -16.01 25.99 -6.09
C VAL A 706 -17.53 26.16 -6.22
N LYS A 707 -17.94 27.36 -6.61
CA LYS A 707 -19.35 27.70 -6.84
C LYS A 707 -19.64 27.45 -8.31
N ALA A 708 -20.62 26.59 -8.57
CA ALA A 708 -21.04 26.28 -9.93
C ALA A 708 -21.96 27.39 -10.47
N SER A 709 -21.84 27.68 -11.76
CA SER A 709 -22.77 28.57 -12.46
C SER A 709 -24.17 27.96 -12.59
N ASP A 710 -25.17 28.81 -12.83
CA ASP A 710 -26.56 28.41 -13.03
C ASP A 710 -26.71 27.42 -14.19
N LEU A 711 -25.88 27.57 -15.23
CA LEU A 711 -25.76 26.63 -16.35
C LEU A 711 -25.49 25.20 -15.86
N VAL A 712 -24.44 25.02 -15.06
CA VAL A 712 -24.01 23.70 -14.58
C VAL A 712 -25.06 23.10 -13.64
N ILE A 713 -25.65 23.93 -12.78
CA ILE A 713 -26.70 23.51 -11.86
C ILE A 713 -27.93 23.01 -12.62
N ASN A 714 -28.39 23.75 -13.63
CA ASN A 714 -29.54 23.36 -14.45
C ASN A 714 -29.27 22.06 -15.22
N VAL A 715 -28.08 21.92 -15.81
CA VAL A 715 -27.67 20.70 -16.52
C VAL A 715 -27.62 19.50 -15.57
N CYS A 716 -27.02 19.63 -14.39
CA CYS A 716 -26.98 18.55 -13.40
C CYS A 716 -28.37 18.21 -12.83
N THR A 717 -29.27 19.19 -12.72
CA THR A 717 -30.65 19.00 -12.26
C THR A 717 -31.47 18.21 -13.28
N ALA A 718 -31.35 18.56 -14.57
CA ALA A 718 -31.93 17.78 -15.66
C ALA A 718 -31.36 16.35 -15.70
N ALA A 719 -30.05 16.21 -15.49
CA ALA A 719 -29.39 14.91 -15.43
C ALA A 719 -29.90 14.02 -14.30
N GLU A 720 -30.13 14.57 -13.10
CA GLU A 720 -30.68 13.82 -11.97
C GLU A 720 -32.12 13.36 -12.22
N ARG A 721 -32.97 14.21 -12.80
CA ARG A 721 -34.35 13.86 -13.16
C ARG A 721 -34.38 12.68 -14.12
N TYR A 722 -33.57 12.74 -15.18
CA TYR A 722 -33.49 11.68 -16.16
C TYR A 722 -32.88 10.38 -15.59
N PHE A 723 -31.84 10.49 -14.76
CA PHE A 723 -31.24 9.33 -14.11
C PHE A 723 -32.25 8.57 -13.23
N ARG A 724 -33.06 9.29 -12.44
CA ARG A 724 -34.09 8.68 -11.58
C ARG A 724 -35.19 8.00 -12.38
N PHE A 725 -35.63 8.62 -13.47
CA PHE A 725 -36.57 8.02 -14.40
C PHE A 725 -36.00 6.71 -14.96
N PHE A 726 -34.83 6.78 -15.58
CA PHE A 726 -34.19 5.62 -16.21
C PHE A 726 -33.95 4.47 -15.22
N HIS A 727 -33.56 4.80 -13.98
CA HIS A 727 -33.36 3.82 -12.92
C HIS A 727 -34.62 3.08 -12.50
N LYS A 728 -35.77 3.78 -12.38
CA LYS A 728 -37.03 3.12 -12.02
C LYS A 728 -37.61 2.29 -13.17
N THR A 729 -37.45 2.74 -14.41
CA THR A 729 -38.06 2.10 -15.59
C THR A 729 -37.30 0.86 -16.05
N THR A 730 -35.95 0.89 -16.06
CA THR A 730 -35.14 -0.16 -16.72
C THR A 730 -34.18 -0.92 -15.79
N ASN A 731 -34.02 -0.46 -14.54
CA ASN A 731 -33.02 -0.91 -13.57
C ASN A 731 -31.59 -0.91 -14.15
N ILE A 732 -30.81 0.12 -13.81
CA ILE A 732 -29.49 0.45 -14.39
C ILE A 732 -28.48 -0.72 -14.35
N PHE A 733 -28.65 -1.66 -13.42
CA PHE A 733 -27.75 -2.80 -13.23
C PHE A 733 -28.07 -4.03 -14.08
N ASN A 734 -29.00 -3.91 -15.02
CA ASN A 734 -29.31 -5.01 -15.94
C ASN A 734 -28.11 -5.29 -16.87
N LYS A 735 -27.77 -6.56 -17.08
CA LYS A 735 -26.52 -6.99 -17.75
C LYS A 735 -26.41 -6.60 -19.23
N ASN A 736 -27.50 -6.10 -19.83
CA ASN A 736 -27.63 -5.89 -21.27
C ASN A 736 -27.37 -4.44 -21.72
N ILE A 737 -27.03 -3.51 -20.82
CA ILE A 737 -26.82 -2.11 -21.19
C ILE A 737 -25.33 -1.84 -21.51
N ARG A 738 -24.95 -1.92 -22.79
CA ARG A 738 -23.67 -1.37 -23.27
C ARG A 738 -23.79 0.14 -23.46
N LEU A 739 -22.73 0.89 -23.10
CA LEU A 739 -22.65 2.36 -23.22
C LEU A 739 -23.77 3.15 -22.51
N LEU A 740 -24.15 2.70 -21.30
CA LEU A 740 -25.09 3.37 -20.39
C LEU A 740 -24.87 4.90 -20.28
N ILE A 741 -23.61 5.33 -20.23
CA ILE A 741 -23.27 6.74 -20.04
C ILE A 741 -23.61 7.56 -21.30
N GLU A 742 -23.48 6.99 -22.50
CA GLU A 742 -23.76 7.70 -23.75
C GLU A 742 -25.25 7.83 -24.01
N THR A 743 -26.02 6.79 -23.73
CA THR A 743 -27.49 6.85 -23.79
C THR A 743 -28.06 7.85 -22.79
N LEU A 744 -27.54 7.88 -21.56
CA LEU A 744 -27.92 8.90 -20.57
C LEU A 744 -27.60 10.32 -21.02
N LYS A 745 -26.43 10.54 -21.65
CA LYS A 745 -26.04 11.87 -22.20
C LYS A 745 -26.94 12.31 -23.36
N ASN A 746 -27.10 11.46 -24.37
CA ASN A 746 -27.82 11.83 -25.59
C ASN A 746 -29.29 12.13 -25.30
N ASN A 747 -29.91 11.40 -24.37
CA ASN A 747 -31.30 11.63 -23.99
C ASN A 747 -31.47 12.82 -23.06
N THR A 748 -30.52 13.10 -22.16
CA THR A 748 -30.58 14.34 -21.36
C THR A 748 -30.41 15.59 -22.20
N ILE A 749 -29.52 15.56 -23.20
CA ILE A 749 -29.33 16.69 -24.13
C ILE A 749 -30.64 17.03 -24.85
N LYS A 750 -31.42 16.02 -25.26
CA LYS A 750 -32.75 16.22 -25.89
C LYS A 750 -33.79 16.84 -24.95
N THR A 751 -33.61 16.76 -23.64
CA THR A 751 -34.54 17.28 -22.62
C THR A 751 -34.14 18.64 -22.04
N LEU A 752 -32.99 19.21 -22.45
CA LEU A 752 -32.51 20.49 -21.95
C LEU A 752 -33.26 21.67 -22.62
N PRO A 753 -33.72 22.68 -21.87
CA PRO A 753 -34.29 23.90 -22.43
C PRO A 753 -33.29 24.64 -23.34
N SER A 754 -33.76 25.16 -24.48
CA SER A 754 -32.94 25.96 -25.41
C SER A 754 -32.35 27.23 -24.76
N ALA A 755 -32.97 27.74 -23.69
CA ALA A 755 -32.50 28.89 -22.91
C ALA A 755 -31.11 28.68 -22.25
N ILE A 756 -30.66 27.43 -22.09
CA ILE A 756 -29.34 27.09 -21.53
C ILE A 756 -28.20 27.54 -22.46
N LEU A 757 -28.46 27.63 -23.77
CA LEU A 757 -27.49 28.08 -24.77
C LEU A 757 -27.24 29.59 -24.68
N ASN A 758 -28.16 30.37 -24.11
CA ASN A 758 -28.01 31.83 -23.95
C ASN A 758 -26.82 32.21 -23.06
N HIS A 759 -26.35 31.30 -22.19
CA HIS A 759 -25.16 31.53 -21.36
C HIS A 759 -23.83 31.53 -22.13
N PHE A 760 -23.82 31.07 -23.39
CA PHE A 760 -22.62 31.00 -24.22
C PHE A 760 -22.41 32.24 -25.13
N ASN A 761 -23.37 33.16 -25.23
CA ASN A 761 -23.29 34.44 -25.98
C ASN A 761 -22.52 34.31 -27.32
N HIS A 762 -21.56 35.21 -27.61
CA HIS A 762 -20.77 35.21 -28.84
C HIS A 762 -19.81 34.02 -28.99
N HIS A 763 -19.57 33.24 -27.93
CA HIS A 763 -18.69 32.05 -27.98
C HIS A 763 -19.34 30.88 -28.73
N LEU A 764 -20.66 30.95 -29.01
CA LEU A 764 -21.36 30.02 -29.91
C LEU A 764 -21.00 30.18 -31.39
N TYR A 765 -20.54 31.38 -31.79
CA TYR A 765 -20.32 31.73 -33.20
C TYR A 765 -18.84 31.66 -33.62
N ASP A 766 -17.93 31.38 -32.66
CA ASP A 766 -16.49 31.24 -32.89
C ASP A 766 -16.10 29.80 -33.33
N ASP A 767 -17.02 28.82 -33.33
CA ASP A 767 -16.69 27.39 -33.46
C ASP A 767 -17.33 26.69 -34.69
N ASP A 768 -16.63 25.67 -35.21
CA ASP A 768 -17.05 24.78 -36.30
C ASP A 768 -18.44 24.13 -36.07
N PRO A 769 -19.25 23.94 -37.13
CA PRO A 769 -20.63 23.43 -37.03
C PRO A 769 -20.74 21.97 -36.52
N VAL A 770 -19.62 21.24 -36.41
CA VAL A 770 -19.57 19.83 -36.02
C VAL A 770 -19.09 19.64 -34.57
N ASP A 771 -18.29 20.56 -34.03
CA ASP A 771 -17.55 20.41 -32.76
C ASP A 771 -17.66 21.63 -31.82
N GLY A 772 -18.86 22.22 -31.73
CA GLY A 772 -19.08 23.40 -30.87
C GLY A 772 -18.69 23.16 -29.40
N HIS A 773 -17.89 24.08 -28.82
CA HIS A 773 -17.41 23.97 -27.44
C HIS A 773 -18.56 23.89 -26.42
N ALA A 774 -19.72 24.47 -26.71
CA ALA A 774 -20.91 24.41 -25.85
C ALA A 774 -21.43 22.97 -25.67
N ILE A 775 -21.54 22.21 -26.76
CA ILE A 775 -22.02 20.82 -26.74
C ILE A 775 -20.98 19.92 -26.10
N GLN A 776 -19.69 20.13 -26.41
CA GLN A 776 -18.60 19.40 -25.78
C GLN A 776 -18.56 19.64 -24.26
N LEU A 777 -18.73 20.88 -23.81
CA LEU A 777 -18.76 21.23 -22.39
C LEU A 777 -19.95 20.59 -21.66
N ILE A 778 -21.15 20.63 -22.24
CA ILE A 778 -22.35 19.97 -21.68
C ILE A 778 -22.13 18.45 -21.61
N LYS A 779 -21.60 17.83 -22.68
CA LYS A 779 -21.26 16.39 -22.69
C LYS A 779 -20.25 16.05 -21.60
N LEU A 780 -19.26 16.90 -21.34
CA LEU A 780 -18.26 16.72 -20.28
C LEU A 780 -18.87 16.86 -18.87
N ILE A 781 -19.76 17.84 -18.65
CA ILE A 781 -20.50 18.01 -17.39
C ILE A 781 -21.33 16.75 -17.10
N LEU A 782 -22.15 16.32 -18.08
CA LEU A 782 -22.99 15.13 -17.96
C LEU A 782 -22.17 13.86 -17.75
N ASN A 783 -21.03 13.71 -18.44
CA ASN A 783 -20.13 12.57 -18.27
C ASN A 783 -19.67 12.43 -16.81
N ASN A 784 -19.20 13.54 -16.23
CA ASN A 784 -18.71 13.54 -14.85
C ASN A 784 -19.86 13.31 -13.85
N TYR A 785 -21.01 13.93 -14.07
CA TYR A 785 -22.17 13.75 -13.20
C TYR A 785 -22.67 12.29 -13.21
N PHE A 786 -22.88 11.69 -14.37
CA PHE A 786 -23.36 10.31 -14.47
C PHE A 786 -22.36 9.29 -13.93
N LYS A 787 -21.06 9.45 -14.19
CA LYS A 787 -20.02 8.59 -13.58
C LYS A 787 -20.10 8.61 -12.06
N LEU A 788 -20.24 9.79 -11.46
CA LEU A 788 -20.39 9.94 -10.01
C LEU A 788 -21.68 9.30 -9.52
N ARG A 789 -22.80 9.52 -10.22
CA ARG A 789 -24.12 9.04 -9.83
C ARG A 789 -24.23 7.51 -9.90
N ILE A 790 -23.67 6.89 -10.95
CA ILE A 790 -23.59 5.44 -11.11
C ILE A 790 -22.72 4.84 -9.99
N HIS A 791 -21.53 5.42 -9.73
CA HIS A 791 -20.68 4.97 -8.63
C HIS A 791 -21.37 5.11 -7.26
N HIS A 792 -22.20 6.14 -7.07
CA HIS A 792 -22.98 6.29 -5.85
C HIS A 792 -24.04 5.18 -5.70
N GLU A 793 -24.82 4.87 -6.75
CA GLU A 793 -25.80 3.78 -6.71
C GLU A 793 -25.14 2.41 -6.53
N THR A 794 -24.01 2.15 -7.19
CA THR A 794 -23.28 0.88 -7.03
C THR A 794 -22.84 0.70 -5.58
N ALA A 795 -22.27 1.74 -4.98
CA ALA A 795 -21.85 1.74 -3.59
C ALA A 795 -23.04 1.54 -2.63
N LYS A 796 -24.18 2.20 -2.89
CA LYS A 796 -25.42 2.05 -2.12
C LYS A 796 -25.94 0.61 -2.17
N ASN A 797 -25.98 0.01 -3.36
CA ASN A 797 -26.42 -1.38 -3.56
C ASN A 797 -25.47 -2.40 -2.92
N MET A 798 -24.16 -2.18 -3.00
CA MET A 798 -23.19 -2.99 -2.26
C MET A 798 -23.40 -2.89 -0.75
N ASP A 799 -23.70 -1.72 -0.21
CA ASP A 799 -23.95 -1.54 1.22
C ASP A 799 -25.25 -2.25 1.67
N LEU A 800 -26.30 -2.24 0.85
CA LEU A 800 -27.54 -2.98 1.11
C LEU A 800 -27.35 -4.51 1.05
N SER A 801 -26.55 -5.01 0.11
CA SER A 801 -26.26 -6.44 -0.05
C SER A 801 -25.25 -6.98 0.97
N THR A 802 -24.33 -6.14 1.48
CA THR A 802 -23.32 -6.57 2.47
C THR A 802 -23.81 -6.71 3.91
N LYS A 803 -25.13 -6.90 4.13
CA LYS A 803 -25.65 -7.29 5.45
C LYS A 803 -24.89 -8.49 6.05
N ASN A 804 -24.37 -9.43 5.24
CA ASN A 804 -23.63 -10.60 5.71
C ASN A 804 -22.17 -10.68 5.17
N ARG A 805 -21.23 -9.91 5.74
CA ARG A 805 -19.77 -10.04 5.45
C ARG A 805 -19.11 -11.17 6.22
N VAL A 806 -19.37 -12.42 5.81
CA VAL A 806 -18.84 -13.65 6.43
C VAL A 806 -17.32 -13.60 6.63
N ARG A 807 -16.55 -13.18 5.61
CA ARG A 807 -15.08 -13.12 5.68
C ARG A 807 -14.54 -12.22 6.80
N SER A 808 -15.14 -11.04 7.00
CA SER A 808 -14.70 -10.12 8.05
C SER A 808 -15.02 -10.64 9.45
N ILE A 809 -16.11 -11.41 9.58
CA ILE A 809 -16.49 -12.04 10.84
C ILE A 809 -15.51 -13.17 11.13
N LEU A 810 -15.34 -14.11 10.21
CA LEU A 810 -14.41 -15.24 10.36
C LEU A 810 -12.98 -14.78 10.63
N THR A 811 -12.48 -13.75 9.94
CA THR A 811 -11.13 -13.23 10.19
C THR A 811 -10.98 -12.73 11.63
N LYS A 812 -11.99 -12.04 12.17
CA LYS A 812 -11.97 -11.58 13.56
C LYS A 812 -12.12 -12.74 14.54
N THR A 813 -13.03 -13.67 14.27
CA THR A 813 -13.20 -14.86 15.11
C THR A 813 -11.91 -15.67 15.17
N ILE A 814 -11.11 -15.73 14.10
CA ILE A 814 -9.81 -16.41 14.10
C ILE A 814 -8.77 -15.62 14.92
N LEU A 815 -8.71 -14.30 14.76
CA LEU A 815 -7.73 -13.46 15.46
C LEU A 815 -8.01 -13.37 16.97
N PHE A 816 -9.28 -13.34 17.34
CA PHE A 816 -9.74 -13.08 18.71
C PHE A 816 -10.48 -14.27 19.31
N LYS A 817 -10.28 -15.51 18.80
CA LYS A 817 -10.96 -16.72 19.33
C LYS A 817 -10.55 -17.04 20.77
N HIS A 818 -9.43 -16.48 21.21
CA HIS A 818 -8.73 -16.82 22.44
C HIS A 818 -8.57 -15.64 23.40
N GLU A 819 -9.22 -14.50 23.07
CA GLU A 819 -9.55 -13.38 23.96
C GLU A 819 -11.00 -13.57 24.44
#